data_AF-A0A929W2E3-F1
#
_entry.id   AF-A0A929W2E3-F1
#
_cell.length_a   1.000
_cell.length_b   1.000
_cell.length_c   1.000
_cell.angle_alpha   90.00
_cell.angle_beta   90.00
_cell.angle_gamma   90.00
#
_symmetry.space_group_name_H-M   'P 1'
#
loop_
_entity.id
_entity.type
_entity.pdbx_description
1 polymer ?
#
loop_
_entity_poly.entity_id
_entity_poly.type
_entity_poly.pdbx_seq_one_letter_code
_entity_poly.pdbx_strand_id
1 'polypeptide(L)'
;MHKKFLLACGLAFAAISAFAQQQWTISVQNQGTAGGYILDKNGKSVGNYSYSQFYPSKGYTPCWVVRFPKGNYTITSGNTGKIDVRNMNTGEDVITGQSARSFSFRAPETAWYRLLLRDGVTNTEMSAFTIKSTDVTGANAVYMADWRSIPSLHLNGFESSNTNLPSGDAFDWIYDEVLIPADADYLGTYVEAFGFKNGYIGIQNNGRLNSGEENRTIIFSTWDNGDTDKDKALADFKRSGVMAIDSTRRNTVAERFGGEGTGVHVLMNGDYWKPGKWARFLLNVRPEEIILKDGSRFQNTIISAWFNIRGVDEKWHYISSQRMAGQVLYFGSGFNAFLEEFTRGGTSQGIMPHLAYYRRAFTRSMQGGEWYNRNKFWFGHTDGGNNKGARNDRYQTAVEFEGEPAILMQSGGYIEPKDHNGWVNLAYQKDPDYLPADSVLANLVKRDVLPAIQAQDVERMRTALRDTYAEIPQSEWKVAAFSSQEARGENNGKNGLAKLVLDGDNSTFWHTEWMSGSKTNYPHYITFSHNGETTVERITLTTDAGHSDANQYLASTVQVQTATRTSGPWTTVGTYTLPKSATQVLTLDSPLTLPAGQFLRLNFTKGFSEGGKHFMALSEVNFQVKDAAALRTLVEKHFANAGQFNYYATADVEKYLGAVRDHLATATGAELEEALRNLANNARVLKYGPVTSLSDLNAERAYVITNQSGYGTLTAEAGENFPTLRGAAPIDGKNALELYKTAPDLAQANASWIIVGVDHGRTNQYLVFNAATHQFLNPAAQGSNSASTMSDTPVFVNIRMSGGQFVFSAVNQTSRSVASADLCADPTKVDGAALTQRSRATEPGNFWTLSDNYAITPDKALIQALREAAKTGKFKAPTAIRSTAVHRETSAAELYDLQGRRVQQPAAGTVVVSRNGKRIAQ
;
A
#
# COMPACT_ATOMS: atom_id res chain seq x y z
N MET A 1 -90.87 -37.04 -14.43
CA MET A 1 -91.42 -38.04 -13.46
C MET A 1 -90.36 -38.27 -12.38
N HIS A 2 -90.52 -37.75 -11.16
CA HIS A 2 -90.95 -38.50 -9.95
C HIS A 2 -90.16 -39.81 -9.75
N LYS A 3 -89.21 -39.99 -8.81
CA LYS A 3 -89.12 -39.88 -7.32
C LYS A 3 -89.02 -41.28 -6.68
N LYS A 4 -88.03 -41.43 -5.77
CA LYS A 4 -87.83 -42.39 -4.63
C LYS A 4 -87.10 -43.71 -4.94
N PHE A 5 -85.87 -43.92 -4.44
CA PHE A 5 -85.37 -44.26 -3.07
C PHE A 5 -85.55 -45.74 -2.69
N LEU A 6 -84.44 -46.49 -2.54
CA LEU A 6 -84.04 -47.16 -1.28
C LEU A 6 -82.65 -47.83 -1.36
N LEU A 7 -82.02 -47.86 -0.19
CA LEU A 7 -80.63 -48.10 0.21
C LEU A 7 -80.32 -49.59 0.43
N ALA A 8 -79.06 -50.03 0.23
CA ALA A 8 -78.37 -50.97 1.12
C ALA A 8 -76.85 -51.04 0.84
N CYS A 9 -76.07 -50.91 1.92
CA CYS A 9 -74.62 -50.78 2.01
C CYS A 9 -73.83 -52.10 1.82
N GLY A 10 -72.53 -51.96 1.51
CA GLY A 10 -71.55 -53.05 1.62
C GLY A 10 -70.09 -52.61 1.44
N LEU A 11 -69.50 -52.02 2.49
CA LEU A 11 -68.08 -52.00 2.87
C LEU A 11 -67.01 -51.56 1.84
N ALA A 12 -66.59 -50.29 1.93
CA ALA A 12 -65.27 -49.85 1.49
C ALA A 12 -64.29 -49.93 2.67
N PHE A 13 -63.26 -50.77 2.55
CA PHE A 13 -62.08 -50.72 3.41
C PHE A 13 -61.35 -49.39 3.16
N ALA A 14 -61.40 -48.47 4.12
CA ALA A 14 -60.46 -47.36 4.16
C ALA A 14 -59.11 -47.92 4.61
N ALA A 15 -58.19 -48.11 3.67
CA ALA A 15 -56.78 -48.31 3.99
C ALA A 15 -56.27 -47.02 4.64
N ILE A 16 -56.29 -46.96 5.96
CA ILE A 16 -55.57 -45.96 6.73
C ILE A 16 -54.08 -46.30 6.54
N SER A 17 -53.44 -45.66 5.57
CA SER A 17 -51.99 -45.61 5.50
C SER A 17 -51.51 -44.86 6.73
N ALA A 18 -51.11 -45.59 7.77
CA ALA A 18 -50.38 -45.01 8.90
C ALA A 18 -49.09 -44.40 8.32
N PHE A 19 -49.03 -43.07 8.21
CA PHE A 19 -47.79 -42.40 7.86
C PHE A 19 -46.78 -42.73 8.96
N ALA A 20 -45.71 -43.46 8.60
CA ALA A 20 -44.64 -43.78 9.53
C ALA A 20 -44.04 -42.47 10.07
N GLN A 21 -44.01 -42.30 11.39
CA GLN A 21 -43.41 -41.14 12.03
C GLN A 21 -41.92 -41.10 11.66
N GLN A 22 -41.52 -40.05 10.94
CA GLN A 22 -40.13 -39.86 10.58
C GLN A 22 -39.37 -39.30 11.78
N GLN A 23 -38.13 -39.77 11.98
CA GLN A 23 -37.25 -39.33 13.06
C GLN A 23 -35.89 -38.89 12.52
N TRP A 24 -35.35 -37.81 13.08
CA TRP A 24 -33.98 -37.33 12.86
C TRP A 24 -33.31 -37.03 14.20
N THR A 25 -31.97 -37.02 14.23
CA THR A 25 -31.19 -36.67 15.41
C THR A 25 -30.24 -35.53 15.08
N ILE A 26 -30.26 -34.48 15.88
CA ILE A 26 -29.30 -33.37 15.81
C ILE A 26 -28.34 -33.50 16.98
N SER A 27 -27.08 -33.79 16.66
CA SER A 27 -26.02 -33.92 17.68
C SER A 27 -25.63 -32.55 18.22
N VAL A 28 -25.42 -32.49 19.54
CA VAL A 28 -24.81 -31.35 20.24
C VAL A 28 -23.31 -31.55 20.47
N GLN A 29 -22.75 -32.69 20.06
CA GLN A 29 -21.31 -32.89 20.12
C GLN A 29 -20.62 -32.14 18.99
N ASN A 30 -19.40 -31.65 19.26
CA ASN A 30 -18.62 -30.88 18.30
C ASN A 30 -18.20 -31.77 17.12
N GLN A 31 -18.78 -31.53 15.94
CA GLN A 31 -18.36 -32.13 14.67
C GLN A 31 -17.58 -31.10 13.83
N GLY A 32 -16.69 -30.32 14.45
CA GLY A 32 -15.88 -29.32 13.76
C GLY A 32 -16.61 -28.00 13.50
N THR A 33 -16.89 -27.70 12.23
CA THR A 33 -17.40 -26.40 11.75
C THR A 33 -18.92 -26.28 11.69
N ALA A 34 -19.66 -27.28 12.17
CA ALA A 34 -21.12 -27.33 12.10
C ALA A 34 -21.83 -26.21 12.90
N GLY A 35 -23.08 -25.92 12.54
CA GLY A 35 -23.89 -24.74 12.94
C GLY A 35 -24.29 -24.55 14.42
N GLY A 36 -23.47 -25.00 15.38
CA GLY A 36 -23.62 -24.71 16.81
C GLY A 36 -22.87 -23.42 17.21
N TYR A 37 -23.49 -22.58 18.05
CA TYR A 37 -22.94 -21.29 18.50
C TYR A 37 -23.13 -21.08 20.00
N ILE A 38 -22.39 -20.11 20.56
CA ILE A 38 -22.58 -19.58 21.91
C ILE A 38 -22.91 -18.09 21.79
N LEU A 39 -24.06 -17.68 22.31
CA LEU A 39 -24.58 -16.33 22.26
C LEU A 39 -24.65 -15.72 23.66
N ASP A 40 -24.72 -14.40 23.77
CA ASP A 40 -25.03 -13.70 25.02
C ASP A 40 -26.48 -13.96 25.48
N LYS A 41 -26.83 -13.46 26.67
CA LYS A 41 -28.19 -13.56 27.23
C LYS A 41 -29.29 -12.96 26.34
N ASN A 42 -28.95 -12.06 25.44
CA ASN A 42 -29.88 -11.43 24.50
C ASN A 42 -29.97 -12.19 23.17
N GLY A 43 -29.24 -13.31 23.02
CA GLY A 43 -29.14 -14.05 21.77
C GLY A 43 -28.30 -13.34 20.71
N LYS A 44 -27.36 -12.49 21.13
CA LYS A 44 -26.36 -11.85 20.26
C LYS A 44 -25.05 -12.64 20.27
N SER A 45 -24.34 -12.64 19.15
CA SER A 45 -23.06 -13.30 19.01
C SER A 45 -22.01 -12.53 19.79
N VAL A 46 -21.03 -13.25 20.33
CA VAL A 46 -19.95 -12.68 21.13
C VAL A 46 -18.62 -13.14 20.56
N GLY A 47 -17.63 -12.26 20.56
CA GLY A 47 -16.30 -12.56 20.00
C GLY A 47 -15.46 -13.53 20.84
N ASN A 48 -15.81 -13.75 22.11
CA ASN A 48 -14.91 -14.37 23.09
C ASN A 48 -15.27 -15.82 23.47
N TYR A 49 -16.30 -16.43 22.88
CA TYR A 49 -16.74 -17.78 23.25
C TYR A 49 -16.82 -18.71 22.03
N SER A 50 -16.02 -19.77 22.06
CA SER A 50 -16.11 -20.87 21.10
C SER A 50 -17.20 -21.87 21.49
N TYR A 51 -17.72 -22.59 20.51
CA TYR A 51 -18.65 -23.69 20.73
C TYR A 51 -18.10 -24.76 21.69
N SER A 52 -18.97 -25.32 22.53
CA SER A 52 -18.68 -26.36 23.52
C SER A 52 -19.87 -27.33 23.63
N GLN A 53 -19.61 -28.60 23.94
CA GLN A 53 -20.66 -29.59 24.23
C GLN A 53 -21.25 -29.46 25.65
N PHE A 54 -20.71 -28.57 26.47
CA PHE A 54 -21.17 -28.25 27.82
C PHE A 54 -21.94 -26.93 27.84
N TYR A 55 -22.90 -26.82 28.78
CA TYR A 55 -23.55 -25.54 29.05
C TYR A 55 -22.52 -24.49 29.47
N PRO A 56 -22.57 -23.29 28.87
CA PRO A 56 -21.61 -22.24 29.15
C PRO A 56 -21.83 -21.62 30.55
N SER A 57 -20.91 -20.75 30.94
CA SER A 57 -21.01 -19.95 32.15
C SER A 57 -22.22 -19.00 32.13
N LYS A 58 -22.64 -18.57 33.33
CA LYS A 58 -23.77 -17.65 33.52
C LYS A 58 -23.61 -16.40 32.64
N GLY A 59 -24.60 -16.14 31.78
CA GLY A 59 -24.63 -14.99 30.87
C GLY A 59 -24.54 -15.35 29.39
N TYR A 60 -24.26 -16.62 29.07
CA TYR A 60 -24.19 -17.13 27.70
C TYR A 60 -25.16 -18.30 27.49
N THR A 61 -25.53 -18.56 26.23
CA THR A 61 -26.52 -19.56 25.85
C THR A 61 -26.10 -20.27 24.57
N PRO A 62 -26.12 -21.62 24.53
CA PRO A 62 -25.84 -22.36 23.31
C PRO A 62 -27.03 -22.34 22.36
N CYS A 63 -26.76 -22.36 21.06
CA CYS A 63 -27.79 -22.56 20.05
C CYS A 63 -27.32 -23.39 18.87
N TRP A 64 -28.29 -23.95 18.14
CA TRP A 64 -28.08 -24.67 16.89
C TRP A 64 -28.97 -24.11 15.82
N VAL A 65 -28.44 -24.00 14.60
CA VAL A 65 -29.23 -23.59 13.44
C VAL A 65 -29.51 -24.81 12.57
N VAL A 66 -30.80 -25.13 12.42
CA VAL A 66 -31.29 -26.36 11.83
C VAL A 66 -32.26 -26.03 10.71
N ARG A 67 -32.09 -26.66 9.55
CA ARG A 67 -33.02 -26.56 8.42
C ARG A 67 -34.23 -27.44 8.71
N PHE A 68 -35.42 -26.85 8.70
CA PHE A 68 -36.68 -27.58 8.78
C PHE A 68 -37.52 -27.29 7.53
N PRO A 69 -38.09 -28.32 6.88
CA PRO A 69 -39.22 -28.16 5.97
C PRO A 69 -40.43 -27.55 6.67
N LYS A 70 -41.36 -27.00 5.88
CA LYS A 70 -42.68 -26.65 6.40
C LYS A 70 -43.38 -27.90 6.95
N GLY A 71 -43.82 -27.86 8.21
CA GLY A 71 -44.44 -29.02 8.84
C GLY A 71 -44.56 -28.88 10.35
N ASN A 72 -45.06 -29.94 10.99
CA ASN A 72 -45.21 -30.03 12.44
C ASN A 72 -44.13 -30.95 13.03
N TYR A 73 -43.50 -30.48 14.10
CA TYR A 73 -42.37 -31.16 14.73
C TYR A 73 -42.57 -31.31 16.23
N THR A 74 -42.23 -32.48 16.75
CA THR A 74 -42.05 -32.75 18.18
C THR A 74 -40.57 -33.04 18.42
N ILE A 75 -39.96 -32.32 19.37
CA ILE A 75 -38.55 -32.44 19.70
C ILE A 75 -38.41 -32.86 21.16
N THR A 76 -37.58 -33.88 21.41
CA THR A 76 -37.25 -34.38 22.75
C THR A 76 -35.75 -34.42 22.97
N SER A 77 -35.29 -34.13 24.19
CA SER A 77 -33.87 -34.22 24.54
C SER A 77 -33.65 -34.45 26.04
N GLY A 78 -32.42 -34.80 26.42
CA GLY A 78 -31.97 -34.86 27.82
C GLY A 78 -31.67 -33.48 28.45
N ASN A 79 -31.73 -32.41 27.65
CA ASN A 79 -31.33 -31.06 28.06
C ASN A 79 -32.23 -30.48 29.16
N THR A 80 -31.64 -29.63 30.00
CA THR A 80 -32.33 -28.89 31.06
C THR A 80 -32.56 -27.44 30.64
N GLY A 81 -33.46 -26.73 31.31
CA GLY A 81 -33.77 -25.35 31.00
C GLY A 81 -34.88 -25.17 29.95
N LYS A 82 -34.81 -24.05 29.22
CA LYS A 82 -35.84 -23.59 28.29
C LYS A 82 -35.32 -23.48 26.86
N ILE A 83 -36.19 -23.64 25.87
CA ILE A 83 -35.87 -23.49 24.46
C ILE A 83 -36.70 -22.38 23.83
N ASP A 84 -36.03 -21.58 23.00
CA ASP A 84 -36.67 -20.68 22.04
C ASP A 84 -36.35 -21.14 20.62
N VAL A 85 -37.35 -21.08 19.73
CA VAL A 85 -37.18 -21.38 18.31
C VAL A 85 -37.52 -20.14 17.50
N ARG A 86 -36.59 -19.68 16.68
CA ARG A 86 -36.75 -18.51 15.81
C ARG A 86 -36.59 -18.92 14.35
N ASN A 87 -37.46 -18.44 13.47
CA ASN A 87 -37.26 -18.52 12.02
C ASN A 87 -36.19 -17.48 11.64
N MET A 88 -35.05 -17.94 11.14
CA MET A 88 -33.92 -17.07 10.79
C MET A 88 -34.18 -16.26 9.52
N ASN A 89 -35.03 -16.76 8.62
CA ASN A 89 -35.37 -16.08 7.37
C ASN A 89 -36.31 -14.89 7.58
N THR A 90 -37.32 -15.02 8.46
CA THR A 90 -38.26 -13.92 8.77
C THR A 90 -37.82 -13.10 9.98
N GLY A 91 -36.96 -13.64 10.84
CA GLY A 91 -36.60 -13.04 12.11
C GLY A 91 -37.71 -13.11 13.15
N GLU A 92 -38.72 -13.98 12.99
CA GLU A 92 -39.81 -14.12 13.95
C GLU A 92 -39.60 -15.30 14.91
N ASP A 93 -39.93 -15.11 16.19
CA ASP A 93 -39.93 -16.20 17.16
C ASP A 93 -41.17 -17.07 16.96
N VAL A 94 -40.97 -18.39 16.81
CA VAL A 94 -42.02 -19.37 16.57
C VAL A 94 -42.56 -19.91 17.88
N ILE A 95 -41.67 -20.20 18.84
CA ILE A 95 -41.99 -20.54 20.22
C ILE A 95 -40.91 -19.98 21.14
N THR A 96 -41.29 -19.63 22.36
CA THR A 96 -40.36 -19.13 23.39
C THR A 96 -40.64 -19.77 24.74
N GLY A 97 -39.59 -19.99 25.53
CA GLY A 97 -39.68 -20.41 26.92
C GLY A 97 -40.21 -21.83 27.14
N GLN A 98 -40.20 -22.69 26.12
CA GLN A 98 -40.70 -24.07 26.22
C GLN A 98 -39.70 -24.96 26.95
N SER A 99 -40.14 -26.09 27.50
CA SER A 99 -39.22 -27.05 28.14
C SER A 99 -38.24 -27.63 27.12
N ALA A 100 -36.93 -27.56 27.41
CA ALA A 100 -35.92 -28.16 26.54
C ALA A 100 -36.00 -29.69 26.47
N ARG A 101 -36.66 -30.35 27.44
CA ARG A 101 -36.84 -31.81 27.47
C ARG A 101 -37.82 -32.31 26.42
N SER A 102 -38.89 -31.56 26.17
CA SER A 102 -39.92 -31.92 25.20
C SER A 102 -40.74 -30.69 24.82
N PHE A 103 -40.83 -30.41 23.52
CA PHE A 103 -41.61 -29.32 22.98
C PHE A 103 -42.09 -29.65 21.57
N SER A 104 -43.08 -28.91 21.07
CA SER A 104 -43.54 -29.02 19.69
C SER A 104 -43.73 -27.64 19.09
N PHE A 105 -43.50 -27.51 17.79
CA PHE A 105 -43.75 -26.29 17.04
C PHE A 105 -44.11 -26.61 15.59
N ARG A 106 -44.69 -25.63 14.90
CA ARG A 106 -44.95 -25.69 13.47
C ARG A 106 -43.95 -24.80 12.74
N ALA A 107 -43.17 -25.35 11.82
CA ALA A 107 -42.37 -24.57 10.89
C ALA A 107 -43.30 -23.98 9.82
N PRO A 108 -43.51 -22.65 9.76
CA PRO A 108 -44.44 -22.04 8.81
C PRO A 108 -44.00 -22.18 7.35
N GLU A 109 -42.68 -22.28 7.11
CA GLU A 109 -42.05 -22.42 5.81
C GLU A 109 -40.79 -23.31 5.90
N THR A 110 -40.29 -23.74 4.75
CA THR A 110 -39.00 -24.43 4.67
C THR A 110 -37.90 -23.39 4.85
N ALA A 111 -37.41 -23.17 6.08
CA ALA A 111 -36.32 -22.22 6.39
C ALA A 111 -35.25 -22.80 7.33
N TRP A 112 -34.26 -21.99 7.68
CA TRP A 112 -33.36 -22.21 8.82
C TRP A 112 -34.01 -21.71 10.12
N TYR A 113 -33.90 -22.50 11.19
CA TYR A 113 -34.44 -22.16 12.50
C TYR A 113 -33.36 -22.28 13.56
N ARG A 114 -33.26 -21.27 14.42
CA ARG A 114 -32.36 -21.27 15.58
C ARG A 114 -33.08 -21.86 16.78
N LEU A 115 -32.53 -22.94 17.34
CA LEU A 115 -32.89 -23.52 18.62
C LEU A 115 -31.94 -22.96 19.69
N LEU A 116 -32.42 -22.01 20.50
CA LEU A 116 -31.65 -21.33 21.54
C LEU A 116 -31.99 -21.91 22.91
N LEU A 117 -30.99 -22.45 23.60
CA LEU A 117 -31.15 -23.14 24.88
C LEU A 117 -30.75 -22.22 26.03
N ARG A 118 -31.68 -21.95 26.94
CA ARG A 118 -31.54 -21.02 28.07
C ARG A 118 -31.64 -21.75 29.40
N ASP A 119 -31.11 -21.12 30.44
CA ASP A 119 -31.29 -21.52 31.84
C ASP A 119 -30.90 -22.97 32.15
N GLY A 120 -29.94 -23.52 31.40
CA GLY A 120 -29.39 -24.84 31.66
C GLY A 120 -28.36 -24.85 32.79
N VAL A 121 -28.01 -26.03 33.28
CA VAL A 121 -27.04 -26.18 34.37
C VAL A 121 -25.62 -26.00 33.82
N THR A 122 -24.99 -24.87 34.14
CA THR A 122 -23.61 -24.52 33.75
C THR A 122 -22.63 -25.69 33.96
N ASN A 123 -21.71 -25.89 33.00
CA ASN A 123 -20.67 -26.91 33.00
C ASN A 123 -21.16 -28.37 33.01
N THR A 124 -22.44 -28.62 32.72
CA THR A 124 -22.94 -29.98 32.48
C THR A 124 -22.97 -30.29 30.98
N GLU A 125 -22.92 -31.57 30.63
CA GLU A 125 -22.95 -31.99 29.22
C GLU A 125 -24.36 -31.83 28.62
N MET A 126 -24.42 -31.34 27.39
CA MET A 126 -25.66 -31.23 26.64
C MET A 126 -25.99 -32.54 25.94
N SER A 127 -27.27 -32.81 25.72
CA SER A 127 -27.79 -34.00 25.02
C SER A 127 -28.25 -33.67 23.60
N ALA A 128 -28.16 -34.64 22.69
CA ALA A 128 -28.69 -34.52 21.33
C ALA A 128 -30.21 -34.29 21.32
N PHE A 129 -30.71 -33.63 20.27
CA PHE A 129 -32.14 -33.46 20.02
C PHE A 129 -32.66 -34.59 19.13
N THR A 130 -33.71 -35.28 19.57
CA THR A 130 -34.49 -36.20 18.74
C THR A 130 -35.70 -35.46 18.18
N ILE A 131 -35.80 -35.38 16.86
CA ILE A 131 -36.82 -34.63 16.12
C ILE A 131 -37.74 -35.61 15.43
N LYS A 132 -39.05 -35.45 15.60
CA LYS A 132 -40.08 -36.29 14.99
C LYS A 132 -41.10 -35.46 14.23
N SER A 133 -41.56 -35.97 13.09
CA SER A 133 -42.66 -35.38 12.32
C SER A 133 -43.55 -36.48 11.74
N THR A 134 -44.84 -36.19 11.61
CA THR A 134 -45.82 -37.07 10.96
C THR A 134 -46.25 -36.57 9.58
N ASP A 135 -45.86 -35.35 9.19
CA ASP A 135 -46.23 -34.70 7.93
C ASP A 135 -45.02 -34.31 7.05
N VAL A 136 -43.80 -34.64 7.47
CA VAL A 136 -42.56 -34.48 6.70
C VAL A 136 -41.83 -35.80 6.57
N THR A 137 -41.38 -36.14 5.36
CA THR A 137 -40.75 -37.42 5.03
C THR A 137 -39.32 -37.23 4.49
N GLY A 138 -38.52 -38.29 4.54
CA GLY A 138 -37.17 -38.34 3.98
C GLY A 138 -36.07 -38.31 5.05
N ALA A 139 -35.14 -39.27 4.98
CA ALA A 139 -34.08 -39.46 5.99
C ALA A 139 -33.17 -38.24 6.20
N ASN A 140 -33.15 -37.32 5.23
CA ASN A 140 -32.25 -36.17 5.19
C ASN A 140 -32.99 -34.82 5.21
N ALA A 141 -34.30 -34.81 5.48
CA ALA A 141 -35.11 -33.59 5.38
C ALA A 141 -34.78 -32.54 6.45
N VAL A 142 -34.39 -32.96 7.66
CA VAL A 142 -33.94 -32.08 8.75
C VAL A 142 -32.44 -32.24 8.95
N TYR A 143 -31.70 -31.13 8.97
CA TYR A 143 -30.23 -31.14 9.02
C TYR A 143 -29.64 -29.82 9.54
N MET A 144 -28.39 -29.86 10.01
CA MET A 144 -27.64 -28.65 10.39
C MET A 144 -26.83 -28.10 9.22
N ALA A 145 -26.37 -26.85 9.35
CA ALA A 145 -25.30 -26.36 8.49
C ALA A 145 -23.97 -27.06 8.78
N ASP A 146 -23.22 -27.30 7.72
CA ASP A 146 -21.89 -27.93 7.76
C ASP A 146 -20.80 -26.94 8.16
N TRP A 147 -21.05 -25.64 7.93
CA TRP A 147 -20.10 -24.55 8.14
C TRP A 147 -20.71 -23.38 8.91
N ARG A 148 -19.92 -22.78 9.80
CA ARG A 148 -20.27 -21.53 10.50
C ARG A 148 -19.87 -20.28 9.73
N SER A 149 -18.80 -20.37 8.93
CA SER A 149 -18.35 -19.30 8.04
C SER A 149 -19.36 -19.06 6.92
N ILE A 150 -19.38 -17.82 6.43
CA ILE A 150 -20.35 -17.32 5.46
C ILE A 150 -19.67 -17.02 4.13
N PRO A 151 -20.41 -17.03 3.00
CA PRO A 151 -19.82 -16.66 1.71
C PRO A 151 -19.40 -15.20 1.70
N SER A 152 -18.20 -14.89 1.21
CA SER A 152 -17.83 -13.51 0.91
C SER A 152 -18.59 -13.04 -0.33
N LEU A 153 -19.12 -11.83 -0.30
CA LEU A 153 -19.92 -11.26 -1.39
C LEU A 153 -19.12 -10.22 -2.12
N HIS A 154 -19.19 -10.23 -3.45
CA HIS A 154 -18.41 -9.35 -4.33
C HIS A 154 -19.32 -8.40 -5.09
N LEU A 155 -18.94 -7.14 -5.13
CA LEU A 155 -19.39 -6.15 -6.10
C LEU A 155 -18.35 -6.10 -7.20
N ASN A 156 -18.74 -6.45 -8.41
CA ASN A 156 -17.84 -6.49 -9.55
C ASN A 156 -18.29 -5.50 -10.63
N GLY A 157 -17.43 -5.32 -11.63
CA GLY A 157 -17.70 -4.42 -12.75
C GLY A 157 -17.11 -3.05 -12.49
N PHE A 158 -17.91 -2.13 -11.93
CA PHE A 158 -17.59 -0.71 -11.86
C PHE A 158 -17.53 -0.09 -13.26
N GLU A 159 -18.53 -0.29 -14.12
CA GLU A 159 -18.66 0.45 -15.38
C GLU A 159 -19.31 1.83 -15.16
N SER A 160 -19.25 2.71 -16.17
CA SER A 160 -19.91 4.01 -16.14
C SER A 160 -21.18 4.02 -16.99
N SER A 161 -22.23 4.66 -16.49
CA SER A 161 -23.36 5.08 -17.32
C SER A 161 -23.05 6.30 -18.21
N ASN A 162 -21.93 6.99 -17.97
CA ASN A 162 -21.46 8.08 -18.81
C ASN A 162 -20.72 7.50 -20.03
N THR A 163 -21.29 7.69 -21.22
CA THR A 163 -20.74 7.16 -22.48
C THR A 163 -19.43 7.84 -22.92
N ASN A 164 -19.05 8.95 -22.28
CA ASN A 164 -17.79 9.65 -22.55
C ASN A 164 -16.62 9.15 -21.69
N LEU A 165 -16.82 8.13 -20.84
CA LEU A 165 -15.77 7.53 -20.02
C LEU A 165 -14.56 7.13 -20.91
N PRO A 166 -13.35 7.64 -20.62
CA PRO A 166 -12.14 7.21 -21.31
C PRO A 166 -11.88 5.70 -21.16
N SER A 167 -11.40 5.07 -22.23
CA SER A 167 -11.02 3.65 -22.21
C SER A 167 -9.64 3.43 -21.61
N GLY A 168 -9.42 2.26 -21.02
CA GLY A 168 -8.11 1.82 -20.53
C GLY A 168 -7.71 2.44 -19.19
N ASP A 169 -6.41 2.36 -18.88
CA ASP A 169 -5.81 2.84 -17.63
C ASP A 169 -5.59 4.36 -17.68
N ALA A 170 -6.69 5.11 -17.81
CA ALA A 170 -6.72 6.55 -18.11
C ALA A 170 -7.03 7.44 -16.89
N PHE A 171 -7.00 6.89 -15.67
CA PHE A 171 -7.41 7.58 -14.45
C PHE A 171 -6.29 7.54 -13.39
N ASP A 172 -6.08 8.65 -12.67
CA ASP A 172 -5.06 8.74 -11.61
C ASP A 172 -5.65 9.00 -10.22
N TRP A 173 -6.96 9.21 -10.12
CA TRP A 173 -7.68 9.20 -8.85
C TRP A 173 -8.88 8.27 -8.88
N ILE A 174 -9.18 7.67 -7.72
CA ILE A 174 -10.39 6.90 -7.46
C ILE A 174 -10.97 7.29 -6.09
N TYR A 175 -12.29 7.30 -5.99
CA TYR A 175 -13.08 7.66 -4.81
C TYR A 175 -14.23 6.67 -4.62
N ASP A 176 -14.57 6.34 -3.38
CA ASP A 176 -15.78 5.57 -3.03
C ASP A 176 -16.22 5.81 -1.56
N GLU A 177 -17.46 5.44 -1.24
CA GLU A 177 -18.01 5.47 0.11
C GLU A 177 -18.59 4.12 0.53
N VAL A 178 -18.19 3.65 1.72
CA VAL A 178 -18.76 2.45 2.35
C VAL A 178 -19.23 2.68 3.78
N LEU A 179 -20.17 1.87 4.22
CA LEU A 179 -20.76 1.95 5.57
C LEU A 179 -21.12 0.56 6.09
N ILE A 180 -20.75 0.29 7.34
CA ILE A 180 -21.29 -0.82 8.15
C ILE A 180 -22.37 -0.24 9.07
N PRO A 181 -23.62 -0.71 9.04
CA PRO A 181 -24.67 -0.23 9.94
C PRO A 181 -24.38 -0.48 11.42
N ALA A 182 -24.94 0.36 12.29
CA ALA A 182 -24.72 0.26 13.73
C ALA A 182 -25.21 -1.06 14.35
N ASP A 183 -26.23 -1.67 13.76
CA ASP A 183 -26.78 -2.97 14.14
C ASP A 183 -26.14 -4.16 13.40
N ALA A 184 -25.12 -3.90 12.56
CA ALA A 184 -24.36 -4.90 11.82
C ALA A 184 -22.84 -4.84 12.08
N ASP A 185 -22.40 -4.10 13.11
CA ASP A 185 -20.99 -3.98 13.52
C ASP A 185 -20.51 -5.24 14.28
N TYR A 186 -20.27 -6.33 13.56
CA TYR A 186 -19.84 -7.61 14.12
C TYR A 186 -18.34 -7.82 13.95
N LEU A 187 -17.71 -8.43 14.97
CA LEU A 187 -16.31 -8.89 14.89
C LEU A 187 -16.10 -9.72 13.62
N GLY A 188 -14.95 -9.53 12.97
CA GLY A 188 -14.63 -10.27 11.76
C GLY A 188 -15.21 -9.67 10.49
N THR A 189 -16.01 -8.60 10.56
CA THR A 189 -16.52 -7.95 9.34
C THR A 189 -15.41 -7.19 8.65
N TYR A 190 -15.18 -7.48 7.37
CA TYR A 190 -14.36 -6.67 6.47
C TYR A 190 -15.21 -6.17 5.30
N VAL A 191 -15.27 -4.86 5.15
CA VAL A 191 -15.86 -4.17 4.00
C VAL A 191 -14.73 -3.53 3.22
N GLU A 192 -14.34 -4.16 2.11
CA GLU A 192 -13.46 -3.55 1.13
C GLU A 192 -14.24 -2.45 0.40
N ALA A 193 -13.75 -1.21 0.40
CA ALA A 193 -14.38 -0.13 -0.35
C ALA A 193 -14.20 -0.34 -1.85
N PHE A 194 -12.95 -0.54 -2.26
CA PHE A 194 -12.62 -1.04 -3.58
C PHE A 194 -11.23 -1.66 -3.60
N GLY A 195 -11.13 -2.74 -4.35
CA GLY A 195 -9.88 -3.26 -4.88
C GLY A 195 -9.45 -2.44 -6.08
N PHE A 196 -8.15 -2.49 -6.32
CA PHE A 196 -7.52 -1.99 -7.53
C PHE A 196 -6.49 -3.02 -7.96
N LYS A 197 -5.92 -2.86 -9.16
CA LYS A 197 -4.89 -3.77 -9.64
C LYS A 197 -3.72 -3.85 -8.64
N ASN A 198 -3.57 -5.02 -8.01
CA ASN A 198 -2.55 -5.33 -7.00
C ASN A 198 -2.67 -4.56 -5.68
N GLY A 199 -3.89 -4.28 -5.22
CA GLY A 199 -4.12 -3.86 -3.84
C GLY A 199 -5.59 -3.67 -3.48
N TYR A 200 -5.84 -3.31 -2.21
CA TYR A 200 -7.17 -3.07 -1.67
C TYR A 200 -7.17 -2.05 -0.55
N ILE A 201 -8.34 -1.48 -0.27
CA ILE A 201 -8.58 -0.59 0.86
C ILE A 201 -9.97 -0.80 1.44
N GLY A 202 -10.11 -0.70 2.77
CA GLY A 202 -11.43 -0.77 3.39
C GLY A 202 -11.43 -0.62 4.91
N ILE A 203 -12.54 -1.04 5.52
CA ILE A 203 -12.80 -0.96 6.96
C ILE A 203 -13.06 -2.33 7.57
N GLN A 204 -12.47 -2.59 8.73
CA GLN A 204 -12.59 -3.85 9.46
C GLN A 204 -13.09 -3.64 10.88
N ASN A 205 -13.89 -4.57 11.39
CA ASN A 205 -14.13 -4.74 12.83
C ASN A 205 -13.23 -5.85 13.36
N ASN A 206 -12.17 -5.45 14.07
CA ASN A 206 -11.19 -6.31 14.71
C ASN A 206 -11.46 -6.48 16.23
N GLY A 207 -12.66 -6.16 16.70
CA GLY A 207 -13.06 -6.32 18.09
C GLY A 207 -12.52 -5.21 18.98
N ARG A 208 -11.66 -5.57 19.94
CA ARG A 208 -11.06 -4.63 20.90
C ARG A 208 -9.54 -4.74 20.91
N LEU A 209 -8.89 -3.61 21.14
CA LEU A 209 -7.46 -3.55 21.43
C LEU A 209 -7.16 -4.16 22.80
N ASN A 210 -5.88 -4.45 23.07
CA ASN A 210 -5.42 -4.87 24.40
C ASN A 210 -5.76 -3.85 25.51
N SER A 211 -5.94 -2.58 25.15
CA SER A 211 -6.40 -1.51 26.06
C SER A 211 -7.89 -1.60 26.44
N GLY A 212 -8.67 -2.44 25.76
CA GLY A 212 -10.13 -2.53 25.89
C GLY A 212 -10.91 -1.57 25.00
N GLU A 213 -10.25 -0.65 24.30
CA GLU A 213 -10.87 0.26 23.32
C GLU A 213 -11.34 -0.50 22.06
N GLU A 214 -12.35 0.03 21.36
CA GLU A 214 -12.83 -0.56 20.10
C GLU A 214 -11.72 -0.56 19.03
N ASN A 215 -11.64 -1.63 18.25
CA ASN A 215 -10.68 -1.81 17.18
C ASN A 215 -11.39 -1.86 15.81
N ARG A 216 -11.67 -0.68 15.29
CA ARG A 216 -12.31 -0.40 14.00
C ARG A 216 -11.26 0.06 13.00
N THR A 217 -10.54 -0.93 12.47
CA THR A 217 -9.34 -0.71 11.67
C THR A 217 -9.67 -0.20 10.27
N ILE A 218 -8.86 0.73 9.77
CA ILE A 218 -8.72 0.98 8.33
C ILE A 218 -7.52 0.21 7.83
N ILE A 219 -7.67 -0.51 6.73
CA ILE A 219 -6.63 -1.31 6.09
C ILE A 219 -6.37 -0.79 4.67
N PHE A 220 -5.10 -0.67 4.30
CA PHE A 220 -4.67 -0.32 2.94
C PHE A 220 -3.45 -1.15 2.53
N SER A 221 -3.61 -1.97 1.50
CA SER A 221 -2.65 -3.01 1.13
C SER A 221 -2.24 -2.94 -0.34
N THR A 222 -0.99 -3.29 -0.61
CA THR A 222 -0.45 -3.51 -1.96
C THR A 222 0.33 -4.81 -2.03
N TRP A 223 0.14 -5.58 -3.10
CA TRP A 223 0.90 -6.81 -3.35
C TRP A 223 2.29 -6.49 -3.92
N ASP A 224 3.21 -7.42 -3.71
CA ASP A 224 4.48 -7.51 -4.42
C ASP A 224 4.27 -7.80 -5.91
N ASN A 225 5.26 -7.49 -6.73
CA ASN A 225 5.34 -7.98 -8.10
C ASN A 225 6.02 -9.36 -8.13
N GLY A 226 5.38 -10.30 -7.47
CA GLY A 226 5.91 -11.61 -7.13
C GLY A 226 5.24 -12.14 -5.87
N ASP A 227 5.81 -13.18 -5.29
CA ASP A 227 5.22 -13.87 -4.14
C ASP A 227 6.35 -14.52 -3.32
N THR A 228 6.65 -13.98 -2.14
CA THR A 228 7.68 -14.54 -1.26
C THR A 228 7.28 -15.83 -0.56
N ASP A 229 5.99 -16.20 -0.56
CA ASP A 229 5.56 -17.52 -0.07
C ASP A 229 5.95 -18.61 -1.08
N LYS A 230 5.91 -18.29 -2.38
CA LYS A 230 6.32 -19.18 -3.47
C LYS A 230 7.83 -19.11 -3.76
N ASP A 231 8.42 -17.91 -3.69
CA ASP A 231 9.84 -17.67 -3.94
C ASP A 231 10.46 -16.79 -2.83
N LYS A 232 11.06 -17.45 -1.83
CA LYS A 232 11.75 -16.76 -0.73
C LYS A 232 12.90 -15.86 -1.18
N ALA A 233 13.45 -16.10 -2.38
CA ALA A 233 14.53 -15.32 -2.98
C ALA A 233 14.03 -14.22 -3.92
N LEU A 234 12.73 -13.88 -3.90
CA LEU A 234 12.17 -12.79 -4.71
C LEU A 234 13.01 -11.53 -4.52
N ALA A 235 13.54 -10.97 -5.61
CA ALA A 235 14.42 -9.82 -5.56
C ALA A 235 13.76 -8.60 -4.87
N ASP A 236 14.53 -7.84 -4.09
CA ASP A 236 14.00 -6.71 -3.31
C ASP A 236 13.30 -5.64 -4.17
N PHE A 237 13.78 -5.42 -5.39
CA PHE A 237 13.14 -4.48 -6.32
C PHE A 237 11.76 -4.94 -6.81
N LYS A 238 11.36 -6.20 -6.57
CA LYS A 238 10.02 -6.72 -6.85
C LYS A 238 9.10 -6.69 -5.63
N ARG A 239 9.62 -6.29 -4.47
CA ARG A 239 8.88 -6.22 -3.21
C ARG A 239 8.30 -4.82 -3.04
N SER A 240 6.98 -4.73 -2.89
CA SER A 240 6.29 -3.47 -2.62
C SER A 240 6.63 -3.00 -1.21
N GLY A 241 6.61 -1.67 -0.99
CA GLY A 241 7.12 -1.08 0.24
C GLY A 241 6.38 0.17 0.68
N VAL A 242 6.26 0.34 2.00
CA VAL A 242 5.66 1.54 2.60
C VAL A 242 6.67 2.69 2.55
N MET A 243 6.28 3.82 1.95
CA MET A 243 7.14 5.00 1.84
C MET A 243 6.98 5.92 3.05
N ALA A 244 5.74 6.15 3.49
CA ALA A 244 5.42 6.96 4.66
C ALA A 244 4.01 6.64 5.17
N ILE A 245 3.81 6.82 6.48
CA ILE A 245 2.51 6.75 7.17
C ILE A 245 2.30 8.04 7.98
N ASP A 246 1.05 8.35 8.35
CA ASP A 246 0.80 9.41 9.35
C ASP A 246 1.19 8.91 10.75
N SER A 247 2.42 9.21 11.18
CA SER A 247 2.95 8.79 12.48
C SER A 247 2.28 9.47 13.68
N THR A 248 1.41 10.46 13.45
CA THR A 248 0.61 11.08 14.52
C THR A 248 -0.62 10.23 14.89
N ARG A 249 -0.96 9.24 14.07
CA ARG A 249 -2.12 8.36 14.25
C ARG A 249 -1.76 7.18 15.13
N ARG A 250 -2.46 7.07 16.27
CA ARG A 250 -2.24 6.03 17.28
C ARG A 250 -2.39 4.63 16.67
N ASN A 251 -1.50 3.71 17.04
CA ASN A 251 -1.55 2.31 16.61
C ASN A 251 -1.60 2.12 15.07
N THR A 252 -1.02 3.05 14.30
CA THR A 252 -0.79 2.83 12.87
C THR A 252 0.42 1.91 12.70
N VAL A 253 0.22 0.79 12.04
CA VAL A 253 1.23 -0.25 11.84
C VAL A 253 1.44 -0.47 10.35
N ALA A 254 2.70 -0.56 9.93
CA ALA A 254 3.08 -0.99 8.60
C ALA A 254 3.78 -2.35 8.71
N GLU A 255 3.29 -3.36 8.00
CA GLU A 255 3.87 -4.71 8.04
C GLU A 255 3.70 -5.43 6.70
N ARG A 256 4.41 -6.54 6.52
CA ARG A 256 4.27 -7.40 5.35
C ARG A 256 3.21 -8.45 5.61
N PHE A 257 2.47 -8.83 4.57
CA PHE A 257 1.50 -9.93 4.62
C PHE A 257 1.91 -11.09 3.70
N GLY A 258 1.30 -12.26 3.94
CA GLY A 258 1.50 -13.52 3.21
C GLY A 258 0.29 -14.45 3.37
N GLY A 259 0.30 -15.61 2.72
CA GLY A 259 -0.77 -16.61 2.71
C GLY A 259 -1.77 -16.47 1.55
N GLU A 260 -1.76 -15.33 0.86
CA GLU A 260 -2.64 -14.98 -0.26
C GLU A 260 -1.86 -14.28 -1.39
N GLY A 261 -0.61 -14.72 -1.57
CA GLY A 261 0.44 -13.87 -2.14
C GLY A 261 1.03 -12.96 -1.06
N THR A 262 2.04 -12.17 -1.42
CA THR A 262 2.80 -11.36 -0.45
C THR A 262 2.79 -9.90 -0.82
N GLY A 263 2.96 -9.04 0.19
CA GLY A 263 2.93 -7.60 -0.01
C GLY A 263 3.15 -6.82 1.27
N VAL A 264 2.64 -5.59 1.30
CA VAL A 264 2.62 -4.72 2.48
C VAL A 264 1.22 -4.20 2.75
N HIS A 265 0.89 -4.02 4.02
CA HIS A 265 -0.29 -3.29 4.42
C HIS A 265 0.02 -2.25 5.49
N VAL A 266 -0.82 -1.23 5.52
CA VAL A 266 -0.89 -0.26 6.61
C VAL A 266 -2.24 -0.41 7.30
N LEU A 267 -2.17 -0.70 8.60
CA LEU A 267 -3.32 -0.87 9.49
C LEU A 267 -3.39 0.33 10.43
N MET A 268 -4.47 1.09 10.38
CA MET A 268 -4.78 2.09 11.39
C MET A 268 -5.68 1.44 12.42
N ASN A 269 -5.13 0.95 13.53
CA ASN A 269 -5.87 0.19 14.55
C ASN A 269 -6.49 1.08 15.63
N GLY A 270 -7.77 0.86 15.95
CA GLY A 270 -8.52 1.67 16.90
C GLY A 270 -9.78 2.25 16.28
N ASP A 271 -10.30 3.34 16.81
CA ASP A 271 -11.64 3.83 16.50
C ASP A 271 -11.68 4.81 15.30
N TYR A 272 -11.10 4.38 14.17
CA TYR A 272 -10.88 5.22 12.98
C TYR A 272 -12.09 5.37 12.07
N TRP A 273 -13.02 4.42 12.12
CA TRP A 273 -14.33 4.50 11.48
C TRP A 273 -15.44 4.23 12.50
N LYS A 274 -16.68 4.63 12.18
CA LYS A 274 -17.83 4.53 13.08
C LYS A 274 -18.98 3.79 12.41
N PRO A 275 -19.63 2.83 13.09
CA PRO A 275 -20.83 2.19 12.57
C PRO A 275 -21.95 3.21 12.33
N GLY A 276 -22.72 3.01 11.26
CA GLY A 276 -23.74 3.95 10.83
C GLY A 276 -23.19 5.26 10.28
N LYS A 277 -21.89 5.34 9.96
CA LYS A 277 -21.26 6.48 9.29
C LYS A 277 -20.54 6.03 8.02
N TRP A 278 -20.55 6.90 7.01
CA TRP A 278 -19.89 6.66 5.74
C TRP A 278 -18.38 6.89 5.88
N ALA A 279 -17.59 5.85 5.65
CA ALA A 279 -16.17 5.94 5.41
C ALA A 279 -15.94 6.26 3.93
N ARG A 280 -15.27 7.38 3.67
CA ARG A 280 -14.89 7.84 2.34
C ARG A 280 -13.43 7.52 2.11
N PHE A 281 -13.11 7.00 0.93
CA PHE A 281 -11.74 6.71 0.53
C PHE A 281 -11.38 7.45 -0.74
N LEU A 282 -10.13 7.91 -0.82
CA LEU A 282 -9.58 8.61 -1.97
C LEU A 282 -8.16 8.10 -2.19
N LEU A 283 -7.85 7.60 -3.39
CA LEU A 283 -6.51 7.15 -3.76
C LEU A 283 -5.98 7.91 -4.97
N ASN A 284 -4.66 8.11 -5.01
CA ASN A 284 -3.92 8.64 -6.16
C ASN A 284 -2.79 7.69 -6.56
N VAL A 285 -2.56 7.53 -7.88
CA VAL A 285 -1.43 6.77 -8.43
C VAL A 285 -0.53 7.65 -9.29
N ARG A 286 0.78 7.41 -9.19
CA ARG A 286 1.83 8.11 -9.95
C ARG A 286 2.95 7.15 -10.32
N PRO A 287 3.27 6.98 -11.61
CA PRO A 287 4.44 6.20 -11.99
C PRO A 287 5.72 6.83 -11.47
N GLU A 288 6.73 6.04 -11.17
CA GLU A 288 8.04 6.53 -10.79
C GLU A 288 9.08 5.65 -11.47
N GLU A 289 10.11 6.23 -12.08
CA GLU A 289 11.33 5.49 -12.38
C GLU A 289 12.41 5.77 -11.35
N ILE A 290 13.09 4.73 -10.90
CA ILE A 290 14.23 4.80 -9.98
C ILE A 290 15.45 4.17 -10.62
N ILE A 291 16.64 4.52 -10.12
CA ILE A 291 17.91 3.89 -10.52
C ILE A 291 18.37 2.97 -9.39
N LEU A 292 18.63 1.71 -9.70
CA LEU A 292 19.20 0.72 -8.78
C LEU A 292 20.73 0.89 -8.66
N LYS A 293 21.34 0.19 -7.71
CA LYS A 293 22.78 0.33 -7.40
C LYS A 293 23.68 -0.04 -8.59
N ASP A 294 23.24 -0.98 -9.43
CA ASP A 294 23.94 -1.42 -10.65
C ASP A 294 23.76 -0.45 -11.83
N GLY A 295 23.00 0.64 -11.66
CA GLY A 295 22.68 1.61 -12.71
C GLY A 295 21.46 1.25 -13.56
N SER A 296 20.83 0.09 -13.32
CA SER A 296 19.61 -0.28 -14.02
C SER A 296 18.44 0.63 -13.64
N ARG A 297 17.56 0.88 -14.61
CA ARG A 297 16.37 1.71 -14.47
C ARG A 297 15.17 0.82 -14.17
N PHE A 298 14.41 1.19 -13.16
CA PHE A 298 13.32 0.37 -12.67
C PHE A 298 12.04 1.19 -12.45
N GLN A 299 10.95 0.75 -13.06
CA GLN A 299 9.67 1.45 -13.03
C GLN A 299 8.79 0.92 -11.90
N ASN A 300 8.10 1.83 -11.24
CA ASN A 300 7.23 1.57 -10.10
C ASN A 300 5.99 2.46 -10.21
N THR A 301 5.05 2.24 -9.29
CA THR A 301 3.92 3.14 -9.06
C THR A 301 3.88 3.54 -7.60
N ILE A 302 3.84 4.83 -7.33
CA ILE A 302 3.53 5.37 -6.02
C ILE A 302 2.01 5.45 -5.91
N ILE A 303 1.45 4.81 -4.89
CA ILE A 303 0.03 4.87 -4.58
C ILE A 303 -0.16 5.46 -3.19
N SER A 304 -1.04 6.46 -3.10
CA SER A 304 -1.28 7.21 -1.87
C SER A 304 -2.76 7.17 -1.52
N ALA A 305 -3.07 6.96 -0.25
CA ALA A 305 -4.45 6.79 0.23
C ALA A 305 -4.80 7.76 1.36
N TRP A 306 -6.03 8.26 1.29
CA TRP A 306 -6.66 9.09 2.31
C TRP A 306 -8.03 8.54 2.68
N PHE A 307 -8.45 8.78 3.91
CA PHE A 307 -9.80 8.51 4.36
C PHE A 307 -10.46 9.73 5.00
N ASN A 308 -11.78 9.68 5.08
CA ASN A 308 -12.57 10.60 5.87
C ASN A 308 -13.84 9.90 6.39
N ILE A 309 -14.31 10.22 7.60
CA ILE A 309 -15.59 9.73 8.11
C ILE A 309 -16.64 10.85 8.07
N ARG A 310 -17.66 10.70 7.22
CA ARG A 310 -18.69 11.71 6.98
C ARG A 310 -19.45 12.04 8.26
N GLY A 311 -19.62 13.33 8.55
CA GLY A 311 -20.32 13.81 9.74
C GLY A 311 -19.54 13.62 11.05
N VAL A 312 -18.27 13.19 11.00
CA VAL A 312 -17.33 13.23 12.13
C VAL A 312 -16.38 14.40 11.96
N ASP A 313 -15.70 14.45 10.80
CA ASP A 313 -15.01 15.65 10.33
C ASP A 313 -15.00 15.67 8.79
N GLU A 314 -14.66 16.81 8.20
CA GLU A 314 -14.58 16.97 6.74
C GLU A 314 -13.13 16.95 6.22
N LYS A 315 -12.18 16.48 7.04
CA LYS A 315 -10.75 16.49 6.70
C LYS A 315 -10.34 15.16 6.08
N TRP A 316 -9.60 15.24 4.98
CA TRP A 316 -8.90 14.09 4.44
C TRP A 316 -7.69 13.76 5.30
N HIS A 317 -7.74 12.59 5.93
CA HIS A 317 -6.69 12.04 6.77
C HIS A 317 -5.81 11.12 5.95
N TYR A 318 -4.49 11.32 6.02
CA TYR A 318 -3.54 10.50 5.30
C TYR A 318 -3.39 9.12 5.96
N ILE A 319 -3.43 8.07 5.15
CA ILE A 319 -3.17 6.69 5.60
C ILE A 319 -1.69 6.38 5.34
N SER A 320 -1.31 6.35 4.07
CA SER A 320 0.01 5.95 3.62
C SER A 320 0.25 6.29 2.15
N SER A 321 1.53 6.40 1.79
CA SER A 321 2.03 6.26 0.43
C SER A 321 2.87 5.01 0.38
N GLN A 322 2.61 4.17 -0.61
CA GLN A 322 3.29 2.90 -0.84
C GLN A 322 3.86 2.90 -2.24
N ARG A 323 5.01 2.24 -2.42
CA ARG A 323 5.60 1.97 -3.74
C ARG A 323 5.23 0.56 -4.16
N MET A 324 4.38 0.45 -5.18
CA MET A 324 4.10 -0.79 -5.89
C MET A 324 5.26 -1.09 -6.83
N ALA A 325 5.94 -2.20 -6.58
CA ALA A 325 7.20 -2.53 -7.20
C ALA A 325 7.04 -3.01 -8.66
N GLY A 326 7.90 -2.52 -9.56
CA GLY A 326 8.12 -3.15 -10.87
C GLY A 326 6.98 -3.07 -11.86
N GLN A 327 6.06 -2.13 -11.66
CA GLN A 327 4.87 -1.98 -12.50
C GLN A 327 4.50 -0.50 -12.62
N VAL A 328 4.09 -0.10 -13.81
CA VAL A 328 3.46 1.19 -14.10
C VAL A 328 1.96 0.96 -14.17
N LEU A 329 1.22 1.39 -13.16
CA LEU A 329 -0.21 1.18 -13.03
C LEU A 329 -0.92 2.52 -12.90
N TYR A 330 -1.98 2.67 -13.68
CA TYR A 330 -3.00 3.68 -13.48
C TYR A 330 -4.33 2.99 -13.15
N PHE A 331 -5.33 3.76 -12.74
CA PHE A 331 -6.68 3.25 -12.54
C PHE A 331 -7.36 3.06 -13.89
N GLY A 332 -8.03 1.93 -14.08
CA GLY A 332 -8.75 1.57 -15.31
C GLY A 332 -9.27 0.14 -15.32
N SER A 333 -8.61 -0.74 -14.56
CA SER A 333 -8.97 -2.14 -14.36
C SER A 333 -8.75 -2.60 -12.91
N GLY A 334 -9.26 -3.79 -12.58
CA GLY A 334 -9.07 -4.40 -11.26
C GLY A 334 -9.97 -3.84 -10.17
N PHE A 335 -11.06 -3.15 -10.53
CA PHE A 335 -12.03 -2.67 -9.55
C PHE A 335 -13.00 -3.79 -9.15
N ASN A 336 -13.00 -4.09 -7.87
CA ASN A 336 -13.96 -4.95 -7.17
C ASN A 336 -14.24 -4.30 -5.81
N ALA A 337 -15.26 -4.75 -5.11
CA ALA A 337 -15.42 -4.51 -3.68
C ALA A 337 -15.98 -5.79 -3.06
N PHE A 338 -15.81 -6.01 -1.76
CA PHE A 338 -16.42 -7.17 -1.12
C PHE A 338 -16.85 -6.91 0.31
N LEU A 339 -17.74 -7.79 0.77
CA LEU A 339 -18.14 -7.98 2.16
C LEU A 339 -17.70 -9.38 2.57
N GLU A 340 -16.81 -9.45 3.54
CA GLU A 340 -16.28 -10.69 4.11
C GLU A 340 -16.52 -10.72 5.62
N GLU A 341 -16.74 -11.93 6.15
CA GLU A 341 -16.43 -12.23 7.54
C GLU A 341 -15.12 -13.01 7.56
N PHE A 342 -14.08 -12.56 8.26
CA PHE A 342 -12.77 -13.24 8.31
C PHE A 342 -12.57 -14.07 9.59
N THR A 343 -13.52 -14.07 10.54
CA THR A 343 -13.51 -15.06 11.63
C THR A 343 -13.82 -16.45 11.06
N ARG A 344 -13.21 -17.51 11.60
CA ARG A 344 -13.30 -18.86 11.03
C ARG A 344 -13.55 -19.91 12.12
N GLY A 345 -14.23 -20.99 11.75
CA GLY A 345 -14.44 -22.16 12.62
C GLY A 345 -15.08 -21.82 13.96
N GLY A 346 -14.33 -22.06 15.05
CA GLY A 346 -14.75 -21.89 16.44
C GLY A 346 -15.34 -20.53 16.79
N THR A 347 -14.84 -19.47 16.16
CA THR A 347 -15.06 -18.06 16.51
C THR A 347 -15.93 -17.31 15.51
N SER A 348 -16.37 -17.99 14.45
CA SER A 348 -17.14 -17.36 13.37
C SER A 348 -18.41 -16.69 13.89
N GLN A 349 -18.67 -15.47 13.40
CA GLN A 349 -19.85 -14.68 13.73
C GLN A 349 -21.00 -14.90 12.74
N GLY A 350 -20.88 -15.85 11.81
CA GLY A 350 -21.80 -16.02 10.68
C GLY A 350 -23.27 -16.31 11.02
N ILE A 351 -23.64 -16.55 12.29
CA ILE A 351 -25.05 -16.53 12.71
C ILE A 351 -25.68 -15.13 12.62
N MET A 352 -24.85 -14.09 12.51
CA MET A 352 -25.26 -12.71 12.37
C MET A 352 -25.29 -12.27 10.90
N PRO A 353 -26.18 -11.34 10.55
CA PRO A 353 -26.20 -10.73 9.22
C PRO A 353 -25.11 -9.67 9.14
N HIS A 354 -23.95 -10.02 8.58
CA HIS A 354 -22.94 -9.04 8.20
C HIS A 354 -23.50 -8.23 7.04
N LEU A 355 -23.45 -6.91 7.14
CA LEU A 355 -24.16 -6.03 6.21
C LEU A 355 -23.34 -4.78 5.92
N ALA A 356 -23.31 -4.38 4.65
CA ALA A 356 -22.61 -3.18 4.20
C ALA A 356 -23.38 -2.45 3.10
N TYR A 357 -23.19 -1.13 3.07
CA TYR A 357 -23.66 -0.26 2.00
C TYR A 357 -22.49 0.33 1.22
N TYR A 358 -22.66 0.45 -0.10
CA TYR A 358 -21.66 0.98 -1.03
C TYR A 358 -22.31 2.02 -1.95
N ARG A 359 -21.65 3.17 -2.17
CA ARG A 359 -22.14 4.18 -3.11
C ARG A 359 -21.03 5.14 -3.55
N ARG A 360 -21.35 5.90 -4.61
CA ARG A 360 -20.56 7.04 -5.09
C ARG A 360 -19.13 6.64 -5.47
N ALA A 361 -18.99 5.58 -6.27
CA ALA A 361 -17.70 5.25 -6.86
C ALA A 361 -17.40 6.20 -8.06
N PHE A 362 -16.23 6.82 -8.07
CA PHE A 362 -15.79 7.73 -9.15
C PHE A 362 -14.31 7.56 -9.48
N THR A 363 -13.93 7.81 -10.73
CA THR A 363 -12.54 7.90 -11.18
C THR A 363 -12.27 9.22 -11.90
N ARG A 364 -11.12 9.86 -11.65
CA ARG A 364 -10.75 11.14 -12.30
C ARG A 364 -9.87 10.89 -13.51
N SER A 365 -10.28 11.40 -14.66
CA SER A 365 -9.56 11.24 -15.92
C SER A 365 -8.26 12.05 -15.92
N MET A 366 -7.18 11.42 -16.38
CA MET A 366 -5.92 12.12 -16.67
C MET A 366 -6.06 13.07 -17.86
N GLN A 367 -6.79 12.68 -18.90
CA GLN A 367 -6.93 13.47 -20.13
C GLN A 367 -7.69 14.79 -19.87
N GLY A 368 -8.82 14.68 -19.18
CA GLY A 368 -9.77 15.78 -19.00
C GLY A 368 -9.82 16.35 -17.59
N GLY A 369 -9.20 15.75 -16.58
CA GLY A 369 -9.36 16.17 -15.17
C GLY A 369 -10.79 16.03 -14.64
N GLU A 370 -11.71 15.47 -15.43
CA GLU A 370 -13.11 15.27 -15.07
C GLU A 370 -13.29 14.00 -14.26
N TRP A 371 -14.24 14.03 -13.34
CA TRP A 371 -14.67 12.85 -12.59
C TRP A 371 -15.75 12.10 -13.36
N TYR A 372 -15.59 10.78 -13.46
CA TYR A 372 -16.55 9.88 -14.08
C TYR A 372 -17.09 8.92 -13.03
N ASN A 373 -18.41 8.81 -12.95
CA ASN A 373 -19.08 7.83 -12.10
C ASN A 373 -18.76 6.40 -12.55
N ARG A 374 -18.62 5.49 -11.60
CA ARG A 374 -18.47 4.04 -11.80
C ARG A 374 -19.66 3.34 -11.15
N ASN A 375 -20.84 3.45 -11.75
CA ASN A 375 -22.14 3.15 -11.13
C ASN A 375 -22.86 1.90 -11.68
N LYS A 376 -22.24 1.17 -12.61
CA LYS A 376 -22.78 -0.07 -13.17
C LYS A 376 -22.00 -1.25 -12.62
N PHE A 377 -22.71 -2.19 -12.01
CA PHE A 377 -22.11 -3.31 -11.29
C PHE A 377 -22.81 -4.63 -11.60
N TRP A 378 -22.17 -5.74 -11.26
CA TRP A 378 -22.83 -7.04 -11.14
C TRP A 378 -22.36 -7.73 -9.86
N PHE A 379 -23.18 -8.63 -9.33
CA PHE A 379 -22.93 -9.28 -8.05
C PHE A 379 -22.28 -10.65 -8.21
N GLY A 380 -21.29 -10.94 -7.38
CA GLY A 380 -20.70 -12.26 -7.25
C GLY A 380 -20.60 -12.68 -5.78
N HIS A 381 -20.16 -13.92 -5.56
CA HIS A 381 -19.80 -14.42 -4.25
C HIS A 381 -18.67 -15.46 -4.38
N THR A 382 -17.89 -15.63 -3.33
CA THR A 382 -16.98 -16.77 -3.15
C THR A 382 -17.53 -17.65 -2.04
N ASP A 383 -17.26 -18.95 -2.14
CA ASP A 383 -17.84 -19.98 -1.28
C ASP A 383 -19.39 -20.05 -1.35
N GLY A 384 -19.99 -20.88 -0.51
CA GLY A 384 -21.45 -20.92 -0.33
C GLY A 384 -22.28 -21.62 -1.42
N GLY A 385 -21.83 -22.80 -1.83
CA GLY A 385 -22.50 -23.64 -2.83
C GLY A 385 -23.91 -24.14 -2.45
N ASN A 386 -24.48 -25.00 -3.30
CA ASN A 386 -25.87 -25.48 -3.20
C ASN A 386 -26.01 -26.85 -2.54
N ASN A 387 -24.92 -27.41 -2.02
CA ASN A 387 -24.95 -28.69 -1.34
C ASN A 387 -25.78 -28.58 -0.05
N LYS A 388 -26.43 -29.67 0.33
CA LYS A 388 -27.11 -29.78 1.63
C LYS A 388 -26.12 -29.39 2.73
N GLY A 389 -26.52 -28.47 3.62
CA GLY A 389 -25.70 -27.99 4.74
C GLY A 389 -24.75 -26.83 4.40
N ALA A 390 -24.60 -26.48 3.12
CA ALA A 390 -23.81 -25.33 2.70
C ALA A 390 -24.43 -24.00 3.16
N ARG A 391 -23.57 -23.01 3.36
CA ARG A 391 -23.95 -21.65 3.75
C ARG A 391 -24.11 -20.78 2.51
N ASN A 392 -25.35 -20.55 2.11
CA ASN A 392 -25.71 -19.75 0.93
C ASN A 392 -26.56 -18.53 1.29
N ASP A 393 -26.53 -18.13 2.56
CA ASP A 393 -27.30 -17.03 3.11
C ASP A 393 -26.71 -15.67 2.69
N ARG A 394 -27.14 -15.23 1.50
CA ARG A 394 -26.68 -14.03 0.81
C ARG A 394 -27.84 -13.21 0.26
N TYR A 395 -27.68 -11.90 0.28
CA TYR A 395 -28.61 -10.95 -0.33
C TYR A 395 -27.85 -9.72 -0.84
N GLN A 396 -28.02 -9.40 -2.13
CA GLN A 396 -27.37 -8.27 -2.77
C GLN A 396 -28.39 -7.55 -3.66
N THR A 397 -28.52 -6.23 -3.51
CA THR A 397 -29.46 -5.42 -4.31
C THR A 397 -29.07 -3.95 -4.32
N ALA A 398 -29.65 -3.17 -5.24
CA ALA A 398 -29.75 -1.72 -5.09
C ALA A 398 -30.90 -1.35 -4.14
N VAL A 399 -30.71 -0.28 -3.38
CA VAL A 399 -31.69 0.31 -2.45
C VAL A 399 -31.58 1.84 -2.45
N GLU A 400 -32.61 2.50 -1.95
CA GLU A 400 -32.51 3.90 -1.49
C GLU A 400 -32.16 3.89 0.00
N PHE A 401 -31.02 4.48 0.36
CA PHE A 401 -30.56 4.58 1.74
C PHE A 401 -30.14 6.02 2.04
N GLU A 402 -30.71 6.59 3.11
CA GLU A 402 -30.55 8.02 3.46
C GLU A 402 -30.92 8.99 2.31
N GLY A 403 -31.86 8.59 1.44
CA GLY A 403 -32.31 9.41 0.31
C GLY A 403 -31.40 9.36 -0.92
N GLU A 404 -30.44 8.43 -0.96
CA GLU A 404 -29.56 8.21 -2.10
C GLU A 404 -29.50 6.74 -2.54
N PRO A 405 -29.30 6.46 -3.85
CA PRO A 405 -29.06 5.11 -4.34
C PRO A 405 -27.77 4.52 -3.77
N ALA A 406 -27.86 3.31 -3.22
CA ALA A 406 -26.74 2.55 -2.72
C ALA A 406 -26.88 1.05 -3.09
N ILE A 407 -25.76 0.33 -3.08
CA ILE A 407 -25.78 -1.13 -3.04
C ILE A 407 -25.87 -1.56 -1.58
N LEU A 408 -26.71 -2.55 -1.32
CA LEU A 408 -26.77 -3.32 -0.08
C LEU A 408 -26.16 -4.70 -0.34
N MET A 409 -25.21 -5.12 0.49
CA MET A 409 -24.78 -6.51 0.59
C MET A 409 -25.00 -7.03 2.01
N GLN A 410 -25.59 -8.21 2.12
CA GLN A 410 -25.73 -8.93 3.36
C GLN A 410 -25.27 -10.39 3.18
N SER A 411 -24.33 -10.82 4.01
CA SER A 411 -23.92 -12.21 4.13
C SER A 411 -24.15 -12.71 5.56
N GLY A 412 -24.51 -13.97 5.72
CA GLY A 412 -24.78 -14.53 7.03
C GLY A 412 -26.20 -14.30 7.54
N GLY A 413 -26.45 -14.74 8.76
CA GLY A 413 -27.77 -14.62 9.39
C GLY A 413 -28.75 -15.76 9.06
N TYR A 414 -28.34 -16.74 8.24
CA TYR A 414 -29.16 -17.88 7.85
C TYR A 414 -30.48 -17.50 7.13
N ILE A 415 -30.45 -16.40 6.38
CA ILE A 415 -31.52 -16.05 5.45
C ILE A 415 -31.55 -17.03 4.27
N GLU A 416 -32.70 -17.15 3.60
CA GLU A 416 -32.71 -17.82 2.30
C GLU A 416 -31.96 -16.97 1.25
N PRO A 417 -31.23 -17.58 0.31
CA PRO A 417 -30.52 -16.86 -0.75
C PRO A 417 -31.48 -16.00 -1.57
N LYS A 418 -31.13 -14.73 -1.73
CA LYS A 418 -31.87 -13.74 -2.54
C LYS A 418 -30.93 -13.20 -3.62
N ASP A 419 -30.69 -14.04 -4.62
CA ASP A 419 -29.80 -13.73 -5.73
C ASP A 419 -30.40 -12.68 -6.66
N HIS A 420 -29.58 -11.69 -7.04
CA HIS A 420 -29.89 -10.77 -8.12
C HIS A 420 -29.01 -11.10 -9.34
N ASN A 421 -29.64 -11.55 -10.42
CA ASN A 421 -28.94 -11.92 -11.64
C ASN A 421 -28.86 -10.72 -12.60
N GLY A 422 -27.65 -10.38 -13.03
CA GLY A 422 -27.40 -9.37 -14.06
C GLY A 422 -26.80 -8.07 -13.52
N TRP A 423 -26.85 -7.04 -14.37
CA TRP A 423 -26.28 -5.73 -14.07
C TRP A 423 -27.23 -4.86 -13.25
N VAL A 424 -26.67 -4.15 -12.28
CA VAL A 424 -27.33 -3.12 -11.48
C VAL A 424 -26.71 -1.77 -11.83
N ASN A 425 -27.55 -0.74 -11.95
CA ASN A 425 -27.11 0.63 -12.21
C ASN A 425 -27.60 1.54 -11.09
N LEU A 426 -26.69 2.24 -10.42
CA LEU A 426 -27.04 3.27 -9.44
C LEU A 426 -27.20 4.63 -10.14
N ALA A 427 -28.41 5.21 -10.04
CA ALA A 427 -28.70 6.53 -10.60
C ALA A 427 -28.22 7.64 -9.65
N TYR A 428 -26.91 7.81 -9.49
CA TYR A 428 -26.36 8.86 -8.63
C TYR A 428 -27.01 10.22 -8.96
N GLN A 429 -27.50 10.91 -7.93
CA GLN A 429 -28.13 12.22 -8.11
C GLN A 429 -27.09 13.22 -8.65
N LYS A 430 -27.53 14.00 -9.64
CA LYS A 430 -26.80 15.02 -10.43
C LYS A 430 -25.64 15.66 -9.67
N ASP A 431 -24.41 15.60 -10.20
CA ASP A 431 -23.14 16.06 -9.60
C ASP A 431 -23.28 17.22 -8.59
N PRO A 432 -23.04 16.99 -7.28
CA PRO A 432 -22.84 18.14 -6.39
C PRO A 432 -21.86 17.87 -5.22
N ASP A 433 -21.08 18.88 -4.84
CA ASP A 433 -20.43 19.15 -3.55
C ASP A 433 -19.46 18.14 -2.87
N TYR A 434 -19.46 16.85 -3.20
CA TYR A 434 -18.77 15.83 -2.37
C TYR A 434 -17.44 15.31 -2.95
N LEU A 435 -17.23 15.45 -4.25
CA LEU A 435 -15.95 15.11 -4.86
C LEU A 435 -14.91 16.17 -4.49
N PRO A 436 -13.67 15.80 -4.14
CA PRO A 436 -12.64 16.78 -3.83
C PRO A 436 -12.37 17.69 -5.04
N ALA A 437 -12.41 19.00 -4.81
CA ALA A 437 -11.97 19.98 -5.80
C ALA A 437 -10.47 19.81 -6.10
N ASP A 438 -10.01 20.22 -7.29
CA ASP A 438 -8.60 20.07 -7.66
C ASP A 438 -7.63 20.75 -6.68
N SER A 439 -8.05 21.84 -6.03
CA SER A 439 -7.24 22.51 -5.00
C SER A 439 -7.04 21.62 -3.76
N VAL A 440 -8.04 20.81 -3.41
CA VAL A 440 -7.92 19.80 -2.34
C VAL A 440 -6.96 18.70 -2.79
N LEU A 441 -7.12 18.16 -4.00
CA LEU A 441 -6.24 17.11 -4.54
C LEU A 441 -4.78 17.56 -4.57
N ALA A 442 -4.51 18.76 -5.10
CA ALA A 442 -3.18 19.36 -5.14
C ALA A 442 -2.59 19.56 -3.74
N ASN A 443 -3.41 19.99 -2.77
CA ASN A 443 -2.98 20.15 -1.38
C ASN A 443 -2.64 18.81 -0.71
N LEU A 444 -3.40 17.74 -0.95
CA LEU A 444 -3.12 16.41 -0.39
C LEU A 444 -1.80 15.86 -0.91
N VAL A 445 -1.58 16.00 -2.22
CA VAL A 445 -0.31 15.68 -2.86
C VAL A 445 0.85 16.42 -2.21
N LYS A 446 0.71 17.75 -2.07
CA LYS A 446 1.76 18.60 -1.52
C LYS A 446 2.04 18.27 -0.06
N ARG A 447 0.99 18.03 0.73
CA ARG A 447 1.07 17.77 2.18
C ARG A 447 1.68 16.40 2.47
N ASP A 448 1.32 15.36 1.71
CA ASP A 448 1.58 13.98 2.12
C ASP A 448 2.46 13.21 1.13
N VAL A 449 2.23 13.34 -0.18
CA VAL A 449 2.93 12.55 -1.21
C VAL A 449 4.35 13.06 -1.45
N LEU A 450 4.52 14.37 -1.63
CA LEU A 450 5.85 14.96 -1.89
C LEU A 450 6.82 14.73 -0.71
N PRO A 451 6.41 14.88 0.57
CA PRO A 451 7.27 14.54 1.70
C PRO A 451 7.60 13.05 1.79
N ALA A 452 6.67 12.15 1.42
CA ALA A 452 6.94 10.72 1.39
C ALA A 452 8.02 10.34 0.37
N ILE A 453 7.97 10.95 -0.82
CA ILE A 453 9.02 10.81 -1.84
C ILE A 453 10.36 11.34 -1.31
N GLN A 454 10.38 12.53 -0.71
CA GLN A 454 11.60 13.10 -0.16
C GLN A 454 12.21 12.24 0.95
N ALA A 455 11.39 11.67 1.84
CA ALA A 455 11.87 10.77 2.89
C ALA A 455 12.57 9.54 2.31
N GLN A 456 12.05 9.00 1.22
CA GLN A 456 12.67 7.89 0.48
C GLN A 456 13.99 8.30 -0.18
N ASP A 457 14.09 9.50 -0.75
CA ASP A 457 15.35 9.99 -1.32
C ASP A 457 16.43 10.26 -0.26
N VAL A 458 16.02 10.76 0.91
CA VAL A 458 16.91 10.87 2.08
C VAL A 458 17.43 9.49 2.49
N GLU A 459 16.56 8.48 2.52
CA GLU A 459 16.96 7.11 2.86
C GLU A 459 17.90 6.49 1.81
N ARG A 460 17.72 6.81 0.53
CA ARG A 460 18.67 6.44 -0.53
C ARG A 460 20.03 7.08 -0.32
N MET A 461 20.10 8.37 0.04
CA MET A 461 21.36 9.02 0.39
C MET A 461 22.00 8.38 1.63
N ARG A 462 21.22 8.10 2.68
CA ARG A 462 21.74 7.39 3.86
C ARG A 462 22.31 6.02 3.52
N THR A 463 21.65 5.29 2.63
CA THR A 463 22.16 4.03 2.09
C THR A 463 23.46 4.24 1.32
N ALA A 464 23.54 5.25 0.44
CA ALA A 464 24.77 5.58 -0.27
C ALA A 464 25.92 5.92 0.69
N LEU A 465 25.67 6.72 1.74
CA LEU A 465 26.64 7.06 2.78
C LEU A 465 27.05 5.87 3.67
N ARG A 466 26.15 4.89 3.84
CA ARG A 466 26.47 3.62 4.49
C ARG A 466 27.39 2.78 3.60
N ASP A 467 27.24 2.87 2.29
CA ASP A 467 28.06 2.12 1.34
C ASP A 467 29.46 2.73 1.13
N THR A 468 29.74 3.94 1.64
CA THR A 468 31.08 4.56 1.60
C THR A 468 31.97 4.17 2.80
N TYR A 469 31.61 3.13 3.55
CA TYR A 469 32.51 2.57 4.55
C TYR A 469 33.37 1.48 3.92
N ALA A 470 34.67 1.52 4.17
CA ALA A 470 35.58 0.45 3.83
C ALA A 470 35.78 -0.45 5.04
N GLU A 471 35.81 -1.76 4.79
CA GLU A 471 36.21 -2.73 5.79
C GLU A 471 37.71 -2.67 6.04
N ILE A 472 38.09 -2.63 7.32
CA ILE A 472 39.47 -2.81 7.76
C ILE A 472 39.74 -4.32 7.67
N PRO A 473 40.75 -4.78 6.92
CA PRO A 473 40.94 -6.21 6.67
C PRO A 473 40.95 -7.04 7.96
N GLN A 474 40.10 -8.07 8.05
CA GLN A 474 40.01 -8.91 9.24
C GLN A 474 41.34 -9.62 9.56
N SER A 475 42.19 -9.86 8.55
CA SER A 475 43.54 -10.40 8.71
C SER A 475 44.46 -9.52 9.58
N GLU A 476 44.17 -8.23 9.72
CA GLU A 476 44.90 -7.31 10.60
C GLU A 476 44.40 -7.35 12.06
N TRP A 477 43.27 -8.01 12.31
CA TRP A 477 42.68 -8.15 13.63
C TRP A 477 42.98 -9.53 14.25
N LYS A 478 43.05 -9.57 15.57
CA LYS A 478 43.16 -10.82 16.35
C LYS A 478 42.23 -10.77 17.56
N VAL A 479 41.60 -11.90 17.86
CA VAL A 479 40.89 -12.09 19.13
C VAL A 479 41.92 -12.28 20.24
N ALA A 480 41.98 -11.32 21.15
CA ALA A 480 42.93 -11.27 22.26
C ALA A 480 42.37 -11.83 23.58
N ALA A 481 41.04 -11.75 23.78
CA ALA A 481 40.36 -12.35 24.94
C ALA A 481 38.84 -12.48 24.67
N PHE A 482 38.14 -13.28 25.46
CA PHE A 482 36.69 -13.47 25.39
C PHE A 482 36.14 -13.87 26.77
N SER A 483 34.83 -13.72 27.00
CA SER A 483 34.17 -14.09 28.25
C SER A 483 34.02 -15.62 28.39
N SER A 484 33.61 -16.27 27.31
CA SER A 484 33.48 -17.72 27.16
C SER A 484 33.48 -18.09 25.68
N GLN A 485 33.66 -19.37 25.36
CA GLN A 485 33.45 -19.90 24.02
C GLN A 485 33.02 -21.37 24.11
N GLU A 486 32.25 -21.85 23.15
CA GLU A 486 31.89 -23.26 23.06
C GLU A 486 32.97 -24.02 22.28
N ALA A 487 33.85 -24.71 23.01
CA ALA A 487 35.00 -25.40 22.42
C ALA A 487 34.75 -26.89 22.15
N ARG A 488 33.56 -27.43 22.44
CA ARG A 488 33.25 -28.86 22.31
C ARG A 488 31.91 -29.14 21.64
N GLY A 489 30.84 -28.48 22.10
CA GLY A 489 29.46 -28.75 21.74
C GLY A 489 29.14 -28.44 20.28
N GLU A 490 29.82 -27.47 19.68
CA GLU A 490 29.59 -27.05 18.29
C GLU A 490 30.50 -27.81 17.33
N ASN A 491 29.91 -28.67 16.47
CA ASN A 491 30.60 -29.45 15.44
C ASN A 491 31.89 -30.15 15.95
N ASN A 492 31.81 -30.83 17.09
CA ASN A 492 32.93 -31.50 17.75
C ASN A 492 34.13 -30.55 18.03
N GLY A 493 33.84 -29.30 18.40
CA GLY A 493 34.85 -28.28 18.71
C GLY A 493 35.50 -27.61 17.49
N LYS A 494 34.99 -27.88 16.29
CA LYS A 494 35.42 -27.18 15.06
C LYS A 494 34.72 -25.84 14.88
N ASN A 495 33.61 -25.62 15.57
CA ASN A 495 32.84 -24.38 15.56
C ASN A 495 32.65 -23.87 17.01
N GLY A 496 32.11 -22.66 17.20
CA GLY A 496 31.85 -22.08 18.53
C GLY A 496 33.02 -21.30 19.16
N LEU A 497 34.19 -21.28 18.52
CA LEU A 497 35.40 -20.59 19.03
C LEU A 497 35.37 -19.09 18.75
N ALA A 498 35.84 -18.28 19.70
CA ALA A 498 35.81 -16.82 19.57
C ALA A 498 36.60 -16.29 18.36
N LYS A 499 37.68 -16.98 17.96
CA LYS A 499 38.52 -16.58 16.82
C LYS A 499 37.79 -16.63 15.46
N LEU A 500 36.67 -17.35 15.37
CA LEU A 500 35.94 -17.56 14.12
C LEU A 500 35.20 -16.29 13.68
N VAL A 501 35.02 -15.31 14.57
CA VAL A 501 34.41 -14.02 14.21
C VAL A 501 35.24 -13.14 13.25
N LEU A 502 36.39 -13.63 12.79
CA LEU A 502 37.35 -12.94 11.92
C LEU A 502 37.87 -13.85 10.79
N ASP A 503 37.19 -14.97 10.49
CA ASP A 503 37.67 -15.92 9.48
C ASP A 503 37.04 -15.72 8.08
N GLY A 504 36.03 -14.85 7.97
CA GLY A 504 35.38 -14.49 6.72
C GLY A 504 34.38 -15.53 6.23
N ASP A 505 33.96 -16.47 7.08
CA ASP A 505 33.04 -17.55 6.76
C ASP A 505 31.79 -17.47 7.66
N ASN A 506 30.67 -17.03 7.08
CA ASN A 506 29.40 -16.91 7.80
C ASN A 506 28.88 -18.25 8.38
N SER A 507 29.36 -19.40 7.89
CA SER A 507 28.98 -20.72 8.39
C SER A 507 29.70 -21.13 9.68
N THR A 508 30.79 -20.45 10.02
CA THR A 508 31.48 -20.54 11.31
C THR A 508 31.05 -19.40 12.22
N PHE A 509 31.09 -19.63 13.54
CA PHE A 509 30.66 -18.65 14.51
C PHE A 509 31.29 -18.86 15.88
N TRP A 510 31.48 -17.77 16.61
CA TRP A 510 31.61 -17.81 18.05
C TRP A 510 30.27 -18.12 18.69
N HIS A 511 30.29 -18.97 19.70
CA HIS A 511 29.14 -19.20 20.57
C HIS A 511 29.60 -19.12 22.02
N THR A 512 28.85 -18.43 22.89
CA THR A 512 29.09 -18.47 24.34
C THR A 512 28.95 -19.90 24.86
N GLU A 513 29.78 -20.33 25.81
CA GLU A 513 29.77 -21.73 26.26
C GLU A 513 28.36 -22.16 26.76
N TRP A 514 27.82 -23.25 26.21
CA TRP A 514 26.48 -23.71 26.56
C TRP A 514 26.46 -25.11 27.17
N MET A 515 27.49 -25.93 26.89
CA MET A 515 27.53 -27.33 27.29
C MET A 515 27.54 -27.52 28.83
N SER A 516 28.22 -26.64 29.57
CA SER A 516 28.27 -26.66 31.04
C SER A 516 27.02 -26.07 31.70
N GLY A 517 26.24 -25.28 30.95
CA GLY A 517 25.09 -24.54 31.46
C GLY A 517 25.42 -23.35 32.38
N SER A 518 26.69 -23.00 32.58
CA SER A 518 27.12 -21.96 33.54
C SER A 518 27.36 -20.57 32.96
N LYS A 519 27.43 -20.42 31.63
CA LYS A 519 27.71 -19.15 30.92
C LYS A 519 26.49 -18.62 30.15
N THR A 520 25.34 -18.67 30.80
CA THR A 520 24.03 -18.38 30.20
C THR A 520 23.57 -16.94 30.39
N ASN A 521 24.36 -16.07 31.01
CA ASN A 521 23.94 -14.70 31.35
C ASN A 521 24.97 -13.68 30.90
N TYR A 522 24.48 -12.50 30.47
CA TYR A 522 25.32 -11.33 30.26
C TYR A 522 26.05 -10.89 31.55
N PRO A 523 27.21 -10.23 31.45
CA PRO A 523 27.83 -9.75 30.21
C PRO A 523 28.63 -10.81 29.46
N HIS A 524 28.63 -10.70 28.13
CA HIS A 524 29.50 -11.44 27.24
C HIS A 524 30.43 -10.48 26.53
N TYR A 525 31.67 -10.89 26.25
CA TYR A 525 32.59 -10.01 25.53
C TYR A 525 33.54 -10.76 24.61
N ILE A 526 33.96 -10.07 23.55
CA ILE A 526 35.14 -10.38 22.76
C ILE A 526 36.05 -9.16 22.78
N THR A 527 37.34 -9.39 22.94
CA THR A 527 38.40 -8.39 22.92
C THR A 527 39.30 -8.63 21.72
N PHE A 528 39.62 -7.56 21.02
CA PHE A 528 40.37 -7.54 19.77
C PHE A 528 41.63 -6.70 19.93
N SER A 529 42.67 -7.06 19.19
CA SER A 529 43.85 -6.23 18.93
C SER A 529 44.04 -6.08 17.43
N HIS A 530 44.50 -4.92 16.99
CA HIS A 530 44.81 -4.64 15.59
C HIS A 530 46.34 -4.58 15.38
N ASN A 531 46.79 -4.94 14.18
CA ASN A 531 48.17 -4.78 13.77
C ASN A 531 48.46 -3.31 13.39
N GLY A 532 49.15 -2.59 14.27
CA GLY A 532 49.39 -1.15 14.09
C GLY A 532 48.19 -0.29 14.49
N GLU A 533 48.36 1.02 14.34
CA GLU A 533 47.29 1.98 14.61
C GLU A 533 46.18 1.87 13.56
N THR A 534 44.93 2.01 13.99
CA THR A 534 43.77 2.06 13.10
C THR A 534 42.70 3.00 13.65
N THR A 535 41.75 3.39 12.80
CA THR A 535 40.57 4.14 13.22
C THR A 535 39.32 3.37 12.85
N VAL A 536 38.45 3.14 13.83
CA VAL A 536 37.17 2.45 13.67
C VAL A 536 36.05 3.47 13.80
N GLU A 537 35.09 3.43 12.90
CA GLU A 537 33.89 4.28 12.93
C GLU A 537 32.60 3.48 12.92
N ARG A 538 32.62 2.28 12.33
CA ARG A 538 31.48 1.39 12.26
C ARG A 538 31.90 -0.04 12.55
N ILE A 539 31.01 -0.78 13.21
CA ILE A 539 31.21 -2.20 13.48
C ILE A 539 29.94 -2.93 13.03
N THR A 540 30.12 -3.94 12.19
CA THR A 540 29.04 -4.82 11.74
C THR A 540 29.20 -6.17 12.43
N LEU A 541 28.11 -6.65 13.01
CA LEU A 541 28.00 -7.95 13.66
C LEU A 541 27.05 -8.82 12.84
N THR A 542 27.48 -10.00 12.44
CA THR A 542 26.64 -10.94 11.68
C THR A 542 26.43 -12.20 12.50
N THR A 543 25.19 -12.67 12.57
CA THR A 543 24.77 -13.93 13.18
C THR A 543 24.01 -14.74 12.13
N ASP A 544 24.69 -15.70 11.50
CA ASP A 544 24.10 -16.62 10.52
C ASP A 544 24.09 -18.07 11.06
N ALA A 545 23.88 -18.19 12.37
CA ALA A 545 23.72 -19.48 13.02
C ALA A 545 22.23 -19.83 13.07
N GLY A 546 21.85 -20.97 12.48
CA GLY A 546 20.47 -21.47 12.40
C GLY A 546 19.90 -21.89 13.76
N HIS A 547 19.65 -20.92 14.64
CA HIS A 547 19.11 -21.14 15.97
C HIS A 547 17.58 -21.08 15.99
N SER A 548 16.97 -21.95 16.82
CA SER A 548 15.51 -22.07 16.92
C SER A 548 14.82 -20.86 17.58
N ASP A 549 15.55 -20.04 18.34
CA ASP A 549 15.06 -18.79 18.93
C ASP A 549 16.14 -17.70 18.87
N ALA A 550 16.09 -16.86 17.85
CA ALA A 550 17.04 -15.76 17.66
C ALA A 550 17.11 -14.78 18.86
N ASN A 551 16.08 -14.69 19.70
CA ASN A 551 16.07 -13.78 20.85
C ASN A 551 17.08 -14.18 21.93
N GLN A 552 17.45 -15.46 21.99
CA GLN A 552 18.37 -16.01 22.98
C GLN A 552 19.84 -15.75 22.63
N TYR A 553 20.16 -15.43 21.37
CA TYR A 553 21.53 -15.36 20.86
C TYR A 553 21.95 -13.96 20.39
N LEU A 554 21.01 -13.00 20.34
CA LEU A 554 21.26 -11.62 19.92
C LEU A 554 21.34 -10.67 21.12
N ALA A 555 22.33 -9.79 21.10
CA ALA A 555 22.45 -8.70 22.05
C ALA A 555 21.59 -7.50 21.64
N SER A 556 20.97 -6.83 22.62
CA SER A 556 20.26 -5.56 22.44
C SER A 556 21.10 -4.36 22.89
N THR A 557 22.18 -4.57 23.65
CA THR A 557 23.07 -3.50 24.12
C THR A 557 24.53 -3.94 24.13
N VAL A 558 25.41 -3.12 23.54
CA VAL A 558 26.86 -3.30 23.53
C VAL A 558 27.57 -2.05 24.06
N GLN A 559 28.58 -2.25 24.90
CA GLN A 559 29.54 -1.22 25.27
C GLN A 559 30.82 -1.43 24.47
N VAL A 560 31.27 -0.38 23.79
CA VAL A 560 32.56 -0.36 23.10
C VAL A 560 33.59 0.19 24.07
N GLN A 561 34.63 -0.58 24.38
CA GLN A 561 35.61 -0.25 25.41
C GLN A 561 37.04 -0.38 24.89
N THR A 562 37.97 0.37 25.48
CA THR A 562 39.40 0.26 25.18
C THR A 562 40.24 0.03 26.44
N ALA A 563 41.40 -0.59 26.26
CA ALA A 563 42.39 -0.78 27.32
C ALA A 563 43.80 -0.94 26.75
N THR A 564 44.82 -0.70 27.58
CA THR A 564 46.24 -0.93 27.24
C THR A 564 46.70 -2.37 27.51
N ARG A 565 45.88 -3.18 28.17
CA ARG A 565 46.11 -4.59 28.47
C ARG A 565 44.78 -5.33 28.54
N THR A 566 44.76 -6.62 28.20
CA THR A 566 43.53 -7.44 28.18
C THR A 566 42.86 -7.59 29.56
N SER A 567 43.62 -7.43 30.65
CA SER A 567 43.13 -7.45 32.03
C SER A 567 42.47 -6.14 32.48
N GLY A 568 42.51 -5.07 31.66
CA GLY A 568 42.01 -3.75 32.03
C GLY A 568 43.00 -2.88 32.82
N PRO A 569 42.57 -1.74 33.38
CA PRO A 569 41.20 -1.24 33.43
C PRO A 569 40.63 -0.91 32.05
N TRP A 570 39.32 -1.06 31.89
CA TRP A 570 38.58 -0.79 30.66
C TRP A 570 37.90 0.56 30.72
N THR A 571 38.08 1.36 29.67
CA THR A 571 37.36 2.64 29.50
C THR A 571 36.27 2.45 28.46
N THR A 572 35.02 2.74 28.83
CA THR A 572 33.89 2.72 27.88
C THR A 572 33.94 3.97 27.01
N VAL A 573 34.09 3.77 25.70
CA VAL A 573 34.04 4.82 24.67
C VAL A 573 32.59 5.19 24.36
N GLY A 574 31.69 4.20 24.33
CA GLY A 574 30.26 4.43 24.07
C GLY A 574 29.41 3.21 24.42
N THR A 575 28.11 3.43 24.58
CA THR A 575 27.10 2.38 24.80
C THR A 575 26.03 2.49 23.72
N TYR A 576 25.81 1.41 22.97
CA TYR A 576 24.98 1.41 21.78
C TYR A 576 23.86 0.38 21.90
N THR A 577 22.67 0.75 21.41
CA THR A 577 21.55 -0.18 21.22
C THR A 577 21.68 -0.85 19.87
N LEU A 578 21.51 -2.17 19.84
CA LEU A 578 21.58 -2.96 18.61
C LEU A 578 20.18 -3.30 18.09
N PRO A 579 19.95 -3.28 16.77
CA PRO A 579 18.66 -3.68 16.21
C PRO A 579 18.45 -5.20 16.33
N LYS A 580 17.19 -5.64 16.39
CA LYS A 580 16.82 -7.05 16.41
C LYS A 580 16.91 -7.64 14.99
N SER A 581 18.11 -7.98 14.57
CA SER A 581 18.44 -8.45 13.21
C SER A 581 19.63 -9.40 13.25
N ALA A 582 19.69 -10.34 12.29
CA ALA A 582 20.85 -11.21 12.09
C ALA A 582 22.12 -10.42 11.75
N THR A 583 21.98 -9.26 11.09
CA THR A 583 23.06 -8.29 10.91
C THR A 583 22.78 -7.04 11.74
N GLN A 584 23.64 -6.77 12.72
CA GLN A 584 23.55 -5.61 13.60
C GLN A 584 24.70 -4.64 13.26
N VAL A 585 24.36 -3.41 12.88
CA VAL A 585 25.33 -2.37 12.56
C VAL A 585 25.33 -1.34 13.68
N LEU A 586 26.50 -1.07 14.27
CA LEU A 586 26.70 0.07 15.16
C LEU A 586 27.64 1.09 14.52
N THR A 587 27.23 2.36 14.51
CA THR A 587 28.08 3.49 14.11
C THR A 587 28.49 4.22 15.38
N LEU A 588 29.79 4.45 15.56
CA LEU A 588 30.32 5.10 16.74
C LEU A 588 29.98 6.60 16.73
N ASP A 589 29.75 7.18 17.90
CA ASP A 589 29.43 8.61 18.04
C ASP A 589 30.59 9.51 17.58
N SER A 590 31.81 8.98 17.57
CA SER A 590 33.01 9.62 17.05
C SER A 590 34.00 8.55 16.57
N PRO A 591 34.87 8.85 15.58
CA PRO A 591 35.92 7.94 15.16
C PRO A 591 36.80 7.52 16.34
N LEU A 592 36.95 6.21 16.52
CA LEU A 592 37.78 5.61 17.55
C LEU A 592 39.15 5.28 16.95
N THR A 593 40.13 6.15 17.18
CA THR A 593 41.54 5.82 16.94
C THR A 593 42.01 4.83 18.01
N LEU A 594 42.43 3.64 17.56
CA LEU A 594 43.01 2.59 18.38
C LEU A 594 44.52 2.53 18.13
N PRO A 595 45.35 3.04 19.05
CA PRO A 595 46.80 3.02 18.90
C PRO A 595 47.36 1.59 18.85
N ALA A 596 48.51 1.43 18.21
CA ALA A 596 49.21 0.14 18.16
C ALA A 596 49.43 -0.43 19.57
N GLY A 597 49.08 -1.70 19.76
CA GLY A 597 49.22 -2.40 21.05
C GLY A 597 48.09 -2.17 22.06
N GLN A 598 47.07 -1.37 21.72
CA GLN A 598 45.84 -1.27 22.52
C GLN A 598 44.80 -2.32 22.13
N PHE A 599 43.82 -2.51 23.00
CA PHE A 599 42.75 -3.49 22.86
C PHE A 599 41.40 -2.80 22.75
N LEU A 600 40.55 -3.33 21.87
CA LEU A 600 39.15 -2.95 21.69
C LEU A 600 38.27 -4.09 22.21
N ARG A 601 37.28 -3.81 23.05
CA ARG A 601 36.33 -4.80 23.56
C ARG A 601 34.91 -4.42 23.18
N LEU A 602 34.18 -5.40 22.65
CA LEU A 602 32.74 -5.37 22.53
C LEU A 602 32.16 -6.10 23.75
N ASN A 603 31.62 -5.35 24.70
CA ASN A 603 31.06 -5.86 25.95
C ASN A 603 29.53 -5.80 25.87
N PHE A 604 28.90 -6.92 25.55
CA PHE A 604 27.46 -7.08 25.42
C PHE A 604 26.84 -7.23 26.80
N THR A 605 25.81 -6.45 27.09
CA THR A 605 25.28 -6.32 28.46
C THR A 605 23.81 -6.70 28.60
N LYS A 606 23.06 -6.77 27.49
CA LYS A 606 21.63 -7.11 27.44
C LYS A 606 21.29 -7.83 26.13
N GLY A 607 20.25 -8.66 26.14
CA GLY A 607 19.70 -9.36 24.98
C GLY A 607 18.23 -9.02 24.73
N PHE A 608 17.56 -9.77 23.85
CA PHE A 608 16.15 -9.57 23.50
C PHE A 608 15.18 -10.55 24.19
N SER A 609 15.67 -11.66 24.76
CA SER A 609 14.82 -12.58 25.51
C SER A 609 14.33 -11.93 26.83
N GLU A 610 13.03 -12.05 27.12
CA GLU A 610 12.40 -11.56 28.37
C GLU A 610 12.41 -12.61 29.50
N GLY A 611 12.98 -13.80 29.25
CA GLY A 611 13.20 -14.86 30.24
C GLY A 611 13.87 -16.10 29.63
N GLY A 612 14.77 -16.75 30.35
CA GLY A 612 15.52 -17.94 29.87
C GLY A 612 17.03 -17.73 29.85
N LYS A 613 17.74 -18.48 28.98
CA LYS A 613 19.20 -18.35 28.80
C LYS A 613 19.50 -17.21 27.82
N HIS A 614 20.53 -16.42 28.11
CA HIS A 614 21.04 -15.31 27.32
C HIS A 614 22.42 -15.64 26.76
N PHE A 615 22.42 -16.42 25.70
CA PHE A 615 23.64 -16.76 24.98
C PHE A 615 24.02 -15.65 24.00
N MET A 616 25.15 -15.84 23.33
CA MET A 616 25.50 -15.04 22.19
C MET A 616 26.15 -15.90 21.11
N ALA A 617 25.73 -15.68 19.87
CA ALA A 617 26.35 -16.26 18.69
C ALA A 617 26.68 -15.17 17.67
N LEU A 618 27.92 -15.15 17.18
CA LEU A 618 28.38 -14.24 16.13
C LEU A 618 29.16 -15.03 15.10
N SER A 619 28.72 -14.98 13.84
CA SER A 619 29.49 -15.49 12.71
C SER A 619 30.65 -14.57 12.39
N GLU A 620 30.39 -13.26 12.25
CA GLU A 620 31.41 -12.30 11.81
C GLU A 620 31.35 -10.98 12.58
N VAL A 621 32.53 -10.38 12.76
CA VAL A 621 32.73 -9.01 13.26
C VAL A 621 33.60 -8.25 12.28
N ASN A 622 33.02 -7.27 11.60
CA ASN A 622 33.72 -6.43 10.63
C ASN A 622 33.90 -5.02 11.21
N PHE A 623 35.14 -4.56 11.30
CA PHE A 623 35.48 -3.18 11.69
C PHE A 623 35.64 -2.34 10.44
N GLN A 624 35.08 -1.14 10.45
CA GLN A 624 34.95 -0.31 9.26
C GLN A 624 35.32 1.14 9.56
N VAL A 625 35.93 1.78 8.58
CA VAL A 625 36.31 3.20 8.57
C VAL A 625 35.63 3.90 7.41
N LYS A 626 35.38 5.20 7.53
CA LYS A 626 34.83 5.97 6.41
C LYS A 626 35.87 6.10 5.30
N ASP A 627 35.49 5.76 4.07
CA ASP A 627 36.33 5.95 2.89
C ASP A 627 36.10 7.34 2.29
N ALA A 628 37.05 8.24 2.51
CA ALA A 628 37.03 9.59 1.95
C ALA A 628 37.07 9.60 0.42
N ALA A 629 37.74 8.65 -0.25
CA ALA A 629 37.78 8.57 -1.71
C ALA A 629 36.41 8.16 -2.27
N ALA A 630 35.72 7.24 -1.61
CA ALA A 630 34.33 6.88 -1.96
C ALA A 630 33.38 8.07 -1.78
N LEU A 631 33.52 8.85 -0.70
CA LEU A 631 32.74 10.08 -0.50
C LEU A 631 33.02 11.14 -1.57
N ARG A 632 34.29 11.37 -1.94
CA ARG A 632 34.65 12.31 -3.03
C ARG A 632 34.03 11.89 -4.36
N THR A 633 34.07 10.59 -4.65
CA THR A 633 33.43 10.02 -5.85
C THR A 633 31.92 10.25 -5.84
N LEU A 634 31.28 10.12 -4.68
CA LEU A 634 29.85 10.39 -4.53
C LEU A 634 29.51 11.87 -4.75
N VAL A 635 30.34 12.81 -4.24
CA VAL A 635 30.18 14.25 -4.51
C VAL A 635 30.29 14.55 -6.00
N GLU A 636 31.34 14.09 -6.69
CA GLU A 636 31.50 14.32 -8.13
C GLU A 636 30.38 13.67 -8.95
N LYS A 637 29.88 12.50 -8.53
CA LYS A 637 28.71 11.88 -9.16
C LYS A 637 27.47 12.79 -9.12
N HIS A 638 27.25 13.52 -8.02
CA HIS A 638 26.13 14.46 -7.93
C HIS A 638 26.31 15.68 -8.85
N PHE A 639 27.53 16.19 -9.01
CA PHE A 639 27.82 17.26 -9.98
C PHE A 639 27.67 16.80 -11.43
N ALA A 640 28.19 15.62 -11.77
CA ALA A 640 28.14 15.08 -13.13
C ALA A 640 26.72 14.83 -13.64
N ASN A 641 25.76 14.60 -12.74
CA ASN A 641 24.37 14.31 -13.06
C ASN A 641 23.40 15.41 -12.60
N ALA A 642 23.91 16.57 -12.19
CA ALA A 642 23.07 17.64 -11.68
C ALA A 642 22.08 18.12 -12.75
N GLY A 643 20.85 18.40 -12.33
CA GLY A 643 19.76 18.79 -13.21
C GLY A 643 19.14 17.66 -14.03
N GLN A 644 19.59 16.41 -13.86
CA GLN A 644 18.99 15.25 -14.54
C GLN A 644 17.95 14.55 -13.66
N PHE A 645 17.04 13.80 -14.28
CA PHE A 645 16.08 12.96 -13.57
C PHE A 645 16.79 11.92 -12.69
N ASN A 646 16.20 11.65 -11.52
CA ASN A 646 16.78 10.86 -10.42
C ASN A 646 18.01 11.49 -9.74
N TYR A 647 18.31 12.75 -10.03
CA TYR A 647 19.34 13.55 -9.35
C TYR A 647 18.79 14.90 -8.89
N TYR A 648 19.61 15.72 -8.24
CA TYR A 648 19.22 17.03 -7.71
C TYR A 648 19.40 18.13 -8.76
N ALA A 649 18.64 19.23 -8.65
CA ALA A 649 18.81 20.39 -9.51
C ALA A 649 20.23 20.98 -9.40
N THR A 650 20.75 21.54 -10.50
CA THR A 650 22.12 22.07 -10.55
C THR A 650 22.38 23.12 -9.47
N ALA A 651 21.40 24.00 -9.26
CA ALA A 651 21.51 25.03 -8.23
C ALA A 651 21.57 24.47 -6.80
N ASP A 652 20.92 23.34 -6.52
CA ASP A 652 20.94 22.74 -5.18
C ASP A 652 22.26 21.99 -4.94
N VAL A 653 22.76 21.27 -5.96
CA VAL A 653 24.08 20.62 -5.89
C VAL A 653 25.16 21.67 -5.63
N GLU A 654 25.19 22.76 -6.39
CA GLU A 654 26.13 23.85 -6.19
C GLU A 654 25.99 24.46 -4.78
N LYS A 655 24.75 24.75 -4.36
CA LYS A 655 24.48 25.37 -3.05
C LYS A 655 24.98 24.53 -1.88
N TYR A 656 24.78 23.21 -1.91
CA TYR A 656 25.08 22.35 -0.76
C TYR A 656 26.42 21.63 -0.85
N LEU A 657 26.97 21.41 -2.05
CA LEU A 657 28.24 20.71 -2.25
C LEU A 657 29.36 21.59 -2.81
N GLY A 658 29.08 22.80 -3.32
CA GLY A 658 30.09 23.66 -3.97
C GLY A 658 31.29 23.96 -3.07
N ALA A 659 31.03 24.33 -1.81
CA ALA A 659 32.07 24.62 -0.84
C ALA A 659 33.05 23.45 -0.64
N VAL A 660 32.55 22.21 -0.48
CA VAL A 660 33.42 21.01 -0.34
C VAL A 660 34.07 20.60 -1.66
N ARG A 661 33.45 20.93 -2.81
CA ARG A 661 34.02 20.67 -4.13
C ARG A 661 35.27 21.52 -4.38
N ASP A 662 35.26 22.79 -3.99
CA ASP A 662 36.37 23.72 -4.19
C ASP A 662 37.69 23.25 -3.55
N HIS A 663 37.61 22.43 -2.50
CA HIS A 663 38.75 21.83 -1.81
C HIS A 663 38.63 20.31 -1.68
N LEU A 664 38.01 19.65 -2.67
CA LEU A 664 37.64 18.22 -2.62
C LEU A 664 38.81 17.29 -2.27
N ALA A 665 40.00 17.59 -2.78
CA ALA A 665 41.21 16.80 -2.54
C ALA A 665 41.64 16.78 -1.06
N THR A 666 41.35 17.85 -0.32
CA THR A 666 41.75 18.03 1.09
C THR A 666 40.57 17.95 2.07
N ALA A 667 39.32 17.95 1.58
CA ALA A 667 38.13 17.81 2.39
C ALA A 667 38.15 16.51 3.22
N THR A 668 37.74 16.62 4.48
CA THR A 668 37.64 15.51 5.43
C THR A 668 36.39 14.67 5.17
N GLY A 669 36.38 13.42 5.65
CA GLY A 669 35.20 12.55 5.53
C GLY A 669 33.95 13.14 6.19
N ALA A 670 34.12 13.82 7.33
CA ALA A 670 33.02 14.46 8.06
C ALA A 670 32.41 15.63 7.28
N GLU A 671 33.22 16.49 6.67
CA GLU A 671 32.74 17.62 5.85
C GLU A 671 31.95 17.12 4.62
N LEU A 672 32.47 16.11 3.93
CA LEU A 672 31.83 15.53 2.75
C LEU A 672 30.48 14.88 3.11
N GLU A 673 30.45 14.12 4.19
CA GLU A 673 29.23 13.45 4.66
C GLU A 673 28.17 14.45 5.11
N GLU A 674 28.54 15.48 5.87
CA GLU A 674 27.62 16.53 6.30
C GLU A 674 27.06 17.31 5.11
N ALA A 675 27.88 17.65 4.11
CA ALA A 675 27.43 18.30 2.88
C ALA A 675 26.41 17.44 2.11
N LEU A 676 26.67 16.13 1.96
CA LEU A 676 25.77 15.18 1.30
C LEU A 676 24.46 14.99 2.07
N ARG A 677 24.51 14.93 3.41
CA ARG A 677 23.33 14.90 4.27
C ARG A 677 22.50 16.18 4.12
N ASN A 678 23.17 17.34 4.07
CA ASN A 678 22.51 18.63 3.87
C ASN A 678 21.83 18.73 2.50
N LEU A 679 22.48 18.25 1.44
CA LEU A 679 21.85 18.14 0.12
C LEU A 679 20.57 17.31 0.20
N ALA A 680 20.63 16.08 0.75
CA ALA A 680 19.47 15.19 0.80
C ALA A 680 18.33 15.72 1.67
N ASN A 681 18.64 16.33 2.82
CA ASN A 681 17.63 16.83 3.75
C ASN A 681 16.94 18.11 3.23
N ASN A 682 17.64 18.94 2.45
CA ASN A 682 17.17 20.27 2.08
C ASN A 682 16.85 20.46 0.59
N ALA A 683 17.30 19.57 -0.28
CA ALA A 683 16.97 19.57 -1.69
C ALA A 683 16.00 18.42 -2.03
N ARG A 684 15.48 18.43 -3.27
CA ARG A 684 14.61 17.37 -3.78
C ARG A 684 15.23 16.76 -5.04
N VAL A 685 15.15 15.45 -5.13
CA VAL A 685 15.49 14.73 -6.35
C VAL A 685 14.43 15.02 -7.40
N LEU A 686 14.86 15.29 -8.62
CA LEU A 686 14.01 15.48 -9.79
C LEU A 686 13.44 14.12 -10.20
N LYS A 687 12.22 13.83 -9.73
CA LYS A 687 11.50 12.60 -10.04
C LYS A 687 10.64 12.75 -11.28
N TYR A 688 10.34 11.60 -11.88
CA TYR A 688 9.49 11.56 -13.05
C TYR A 688 8.78 10.22 -13.20
N GLY A 689 7.69 10.25 -13.96
CA GLY A 689 6.96 9.08 -14.41
C GLY A 689 7.14 8.86 -15.91
N PRO A 690 7.36 7.62 -16.39
CA PRO A 690 7.31 7.35 -17.82
C PRO A 690 5.88 7.52 -18.36
N VAL A 691 5.76 8.10 -19.55
CA VAL A 691 4.53 8.12 -20.33
C VAL A 691 4.62 6.95 -21.31
N THR A 692 3.73 5.96 -21.21
CA THR A 692 3.77 4.75 -22.02
C THR A 692 2.62 4.67 -23.01
N SER A 693 1.60 5.51 -22.85
CA SER A 693 0.46 5.61 -23.77
C SER A 693 -0.03 7.04 -23.95
N LEU A 694 -0.80 7.31 -25.01
CA LEU A 694 -1.47 8.62 -25.19
C LEU A 694 -2.51 8.91 -24.09
N SER A 695 -3.09 7.88 -23.48
CA SER A 695 -4.06 8.02 -22.39
C SER A 695 -3.44 8.49 -21.07
N ASP A 696 -2.11 8.41 -20.95
CA ASP A 696 -1.36 8.88 -19.78
C ASP A 696 -1.12 10.40 -19.81
N LEU A 697 -1.41 11.05 -20.95
CA LEU A 697 -1.26 12.49 -21.10
C LEU A 697 -2.33 13.22 -20.29
N ASN A 698 -1.87 14.23 -19.56
CA ASN A 698 -2.65 15.02 -18.64
C ASN A 698 -2.18 16.48 -18.72
N ALA A 699 -3.11 17.36 -19.08
CA ALA A 699 -2.85 18.79 -19.20
C ALA A 699 -2.36 19.43 -17.89
N GLU A 700 -2.65 18.82 -16.74
CA GLU A 700 -2.23 19.29 -15.42
C GLU A 700 -0.80 18.87 -15.04
N ARG A 701 -0.07 18.27 -15.99
CA ARG A 701 1.31 17.82 -15.80
C ARG A 701 2.25 18.54 -16.75
N ALA A 702 3.51 18.59 -16.35
CA ALA A 702 4.60 19.08 -17.19
C ALA A 702 5.39 17.89 -17.71
N TYR A 703 5.86 17.97 -18.94
CA TYR A 703 6.55 16.87 -19.63
C TYR A 703 7.92 17.32 -20.09
N VAL A 704 8.93 16.50 -19.84
CA VAL A 704 10.21 16.56 -20.55
C VAL A 704 10.09 15.69 -21.79
N ILE A 705 10.50 16.26 -22.93
CA ILE A 705 10.46 15.60 -24.23
C ILE A 705 11.90 15.30 -24.64
N THR A 706 12.26 14.02 -24.76
CA THR A 706 13.62 13.59 -25.15
C THR A 706 13.59 12.82 -26.45
N ASN A 707 14.69 12.88 -27.20
CA ASN A 707 14.82 12.14 -28.44
C ASN A 707 15.41 10.73 -28.19
N GLN A 708 14.74 9.72 -28.76
CA GLN A 708 15.11 8.30 -28.72
C GLN A 708 16.59 8.01 -29.02
N SER A 709 17.11 8.69 -30.04
CA SER A 709 18.42 8.40 -30.63
C SER A 709 19.59 9.05 -29.87
N GLY A 710 19.45 9.33 -28.57
CA GLY A 710 20.48 9.99 -27.76
C GLY A 710 20.73 11.45 -28.14
N TYR A 711 19.88 12.04 -28.98
CA TYR A 711 20.08 13.39 -29.48
C TYR A 711 19.70 14.48 -28.47
N GLY A 712 19.12 14.17 -27.31
CA GLY A 712 18.99 15.11 -26.19
C GLY A 712 17.56 15.48 -25.83
N THR A 713 17.41 16.57 -25.06
CA THR A 713 16.16 17.08 -24.49
C THR A 713 15.68 18.32 -25.24
N LEU A 714 14.39 18.40 -25.52
CA LEU A 714 13.76 19.54 -26.16
C LEU A 714 13.54 20.70 -25.17
N THR A 715 14.10 21.86 -25.45
CA THR A 715 13.95 23.09 -24.65
C THR A 715 13.43 24.25 -25.51
N ALA A 716 12.91 25.30 -24.87
CA ALA A 716 12.64 26.58 -25.50
C ALA A 716 13.34 27.70 -24.72
N GLU A 717 14.34 28.34 -25.33
CA GLU A 717 15.14 29.37 -24.66
C GLU A 717 14.51 30.75 -24.80
N ALA A 718 14.62 31.57 -23.76
CA ALA A 718 14.13 32.93 -23.80
C ALA A 718 14.89 33.75 -24.87
N GLY A 719 14.12 34.47 -25.71
CA GLY A 719 14.67 35.27 -26.81
C GLY A 719 14.87 34.52 -28.13
N GLU A 720 14.72 33.19 -28.12
CA GLU A 720 14.73 32.37 -29.33
C GLU A 720 13.29 32.14 -29.83
N ASN A 721 13.10 32.20 -31.16
CA ASN A 721 11.78 31.96 -31.78
C ASN A 721 11.61 30.51 -32.25
N PHE A 722 12.46 29.60 -31.80
CA PHE A 722 12.45 28.19 -32.18
C PHE A 722 12.86 27.30 -30.99
N PRO A 723 12.33 26.07 -30.92
CA PRO A 723 12.77 25.11 -29.92
C PRO A 723 14.15 24.55 -30.25
N THR A 724 14.93 24.21 -29.22
CA THR A 724 16.30 23.73 -29.34
C THR A 724 16.46 22.36 -28.66
N LEU A 725 17.39 21.55 -29.17
CA LEU A 725 17.76 20.28 -28.56
C LEU A 725 19.03 20.44 -27.72
N ARG A 726 19.03 20.01 -26.47
CA ARG A 726 20.14 20.20 -25.52
C ARG A 726 20.60 18.87 -24.92
N GLY A 727 21.88 18.72 -24.62
CA GLY A 727 22.47 17.48 -24.09
C GLY A 727 22.60 16.37 -25.14
N ALA A 728 22.86 16.76 -26.39
CA ALA A 728 22.92 15.84 -27.53
C ALA A 728 24.22 15.04 -27.58
N ALA A 729 24.12 13.71 -27.61
CA ALA A 729 25.23 12.79 -27.89
C ALA A 729 24.81 11.81 -29.01
N PRO A 730 25.13 12.10 -30.29
CA PRO A 730 24.73 11.28 -31.42
C PRO A 730 25.18 9.83 -31.25
N ILE A 731 24.23 8.88 -31.28
CA ILE A 731 24.53 7.44 -31.13
C ILE A 731 25.04 6.78 -32.41
N ASP A 732 25.09 7.53 -33.53
CA ASP A 732 25.52 7.06 -34.84
C ASP A 732 27.01 7.31 -35.12
N GLY A 733 27.80 7.66 -34.09
CA GLY A 733 29.24 7.92 -34.21
C GLY A 733 29.61 9.28 -34.80
N LYS A 734 28.63 10.17 -35.02
CA LYS A 734 28.86 11.55 -35.45
C LYS A 734 29.04 12.50 -34.26
N ASN A 735 29.71 13.62 -34.47
CA ASN A 735 29.84 14.66 -33.45
C ASN A 735 28.67 15.64 -33.54
N ALA A 736 27.99 15.91 -32.41
CA ALA A 736 27.04 17.01 -32.33
C ALA A 736 27.77 18.35 -32.42
N LEU A 737 27.09 19.38 -32.95
CA LEU A 737 27.57 20.75 -32.89
C LEU A 737 27.63 21.23 -31.43
N GLU A 738 28.62 22.07 -31.11
CA GLU A 738 28.87 22.56 -29.73
C GLU A 738 27.62 23.13 -29.06
N LEU A 739 26.80 23.86 -29.83
CA LEU A 739 25.54 24.45 -29.34
C LEU A 739 24.60 23.42 -28.70
N TYR A 740 24.59 22.16 -29.16
CA TYR A 740 23.66 21.14 -28.66
C TYR A 740 24.22 20.28 -27.55
N LYS A 741 25.52 20.36 -27.24
CA LYS A 741 26.18 19.46 -26.28
C LYS A 741 25.81 19.76 -24.83
N THR A 742 25.47 21.00 -24.51
CA THR A 742 25.14 21.40 -23.13
C THR A 742 23.82 20.77 -22.69
N ALA A 743 23.85 19.90 -21.67
CA ALA A 743 22.66 19.31 -21.09
C ALA A 743 21.84 20.35 -20.31
N PRO A 744 20.50 20.36 -20.43
CA PRO A 744 19.67 21.29 -19.68
C PRO A 744 19.46 20.80 -18.25
N ASP A 745 19.24 21.72 -17.32
CA ASP A 745 18.71 21.42 -15.98
C ASP A 745 17.20 21.22 -16.08
N LEU A 746 16.73 19.98 -15.91
CA LEU A 746 15.32 19.59 -16.04
C LEU A 746 14.43 20.20 -14.93
N ALA A 747 15.01 20.83 -13.91
CA ALA A 747 14.27 21.63 -12.93
C ALA A 747 13.80 22.98 -13.50
N GLN A 748 14.36 23.41 -14.63
CA GLN A 748 14.01 24.68 -15.27
C GLN A 748 12.78 24.54 -16.19
N ALA A 749 11.93 25.57 -16.19
CA ALA A 749 10.68 25.55 -16.93
C ALA A 749 10.87 25.55 -18.47
N ASN A 750 12.02 25.98 -18.98
CA ASN A 750 12.35 25.94 -20.41
C ASN A 750 12.47 24.51 -20.96
N ALA A 751 12.82 23.54 -20.11
CA ALA A 751 12.88 22.12 -20.45
C ALA A 751 11.53 21.39 -20.32
N SER A 752 10.47 22.09 -19.88
CA SER A 752 9.18 21.48 -19.57
C SER A 752 8.05 21.99 -20.47
N TRP A 753 7.23 21.03 -20.90
CA TRP A 753 6.16 21.21 -21.87
C TRP A 753 4.82 20.76 -21.30
N ILE A 754 3.77 21.51 -21.57
CA ILE A 754 2.39 21.17 -21.18
C ILE A 754 1.69 20.69 -22.45
N ILE A 755 1.10 19.50 -22.40
CA ILE A 755 0.43 18.86 -23.54
C ILE A 755 -1.06 18.80 -23.26
N VAL A 756 -1.86 19.43 -24.12
CA VAL A 756 -3.31 19.63 -23.90
C VAL A 756 -4.07 19.07 -25.09
N GLY A 757 -4.95 18.10 -24.84
CA GLY A 757 -5.81 17.50 -25.88
C GLY A 757 -6.93 18.42 -26.35
N VAL A 758 -7.53 18.10 -27.50
CA VAL A 758 -8.76 18.74 -28.01
C VAL A 758 -9.98 17.85 -27.77
N ASP A 759 -11.09 18.45 -27.33
CA ASP A 759 -12.36 17.73 -27.16
C ASP A 759 -12.97 17.29 -28.51
N HIS A 760 -13.42 16.03 -28.53
CA HIS A 760 -14.28 15.31 -29.49
C HIS A 760 -13.92 15.29 -31.00
N GLY A 761 -13.50 14.09 -31.46
CA GLY A 761 -13.62 13.66 -32.87
C GLY A 761 -12.30 13.48 -33.64
N ARG A 762 -11.18 13.98 -33.11
CA ARG A 762 -9.83 13.77 -33.69
C ARG A 762 -8.85 13.43 -32.58
N THR A 763 -8.59 12.13 -32.41
CA THR A 763 -8.02 11.53 -31.18
C THR A 763 -6.56 11.87 -30.88
N ASN A 764 -5.84 12.51 -31.80
CA ASN A 764 -4.37 12.63 -31.74
C ASN A 764 -3.86 14.08 -31.94
N GLN A 765 -4.72 15.09 -31.81
CA GLN A 765 -4.30 16.50 -31.96
C GLN A 765 -4.19 17.17 -30.59
N TYR A 766 -3.13 17.94 -30.37
CA TYR A 766 -2.77 18.54 -29.09
C TYR A 766 -2.23 19.95 -29.28
N LEU A 767 -2.33 20.77 -28.24
CA LEU A 767 -1.47 21.94 -28.06
C LEU A 767 -0.25 21.51 -27.23
N VAL A 768 0.94 21.95 -27.63
CA VAL A 768 2.19 21.68 -26.93
C VAL A 768 2.79 23.02 -26.54
N PHE A 769 2.81 23.33 -25.25
CA PHE A 769 3.08 24.67 -24.73
C PHE A 769 4.30 24.65 -23.81
N ASN A 770 5.26 25.55 -23.99
CA ASN A 770 6.44 25.61 -23.14
C ASN A 770 6.16 26.38 -21.84
N ALA A 771 6.58 25.81 -20.71
CA ALA A 771 6.30 26.37 -19.39
C ALA A 771 7.09 27.66 -19.08
N ALA A 772 8.25 27.92 -19.70
CA ALA A 772 9.02 29.15 -19.50
C ALA A 772 8.66 30.25 -20.48
N THR A 773 8.68 29.97 -21.79
CA THR A 773 8.48 31.02 -22.81
C THR A 773 7.02 31.41 -22.97
N HIS A 774 6.10 30.58 -22.48
CA HIS A 774 4.65 30.72 -22.66
C HIS A 774 4.22 30.71 -24.14
N GLN A 775 4.93 29.92 -24.95
CA GLN A 775 4.69 29.80 -26.38
C GLN A 775 4.33 28.36 -26.77
N PHE A 776 3.59 28.23 -27.87
CA PHE A 776 3.19 26.97 -28.48
C PHE A 776 4.28 26.48 -29.43
N LEU A 777 4.60 25.19 -29.36
CA LEU A 777 5.43 24.50 -30.34
C LEU A 777 4.71 24.47 -31.68
N ASN A 778 5.34 25.05 -32.70
CA ASN A 778 4.96 24.85 -34.08
C ASN A 778 5.94 23.85 -34.72
N PRO A 779 5.55 22.57 -34.87
CA PRO A 779 6.32 21.64 -35.68
C PRO A 779 6.35 22.19 -37.10
N ALA A 780 7.55 22.39 -37.63
CA ALA A 780 7.89 22.80 -39.00
C ALA A 780 6.75 22.63 -40.05
N ALA A 781 6.44 23.69 -40.83
CA ALA A 781 5.30 23.73 -41.77
C ALA A 781 5.32 22.65 -42.89
N GLN A 782 4.20 22.39 -43.57
CA GLN A 782 4.13 21.39 -44.66
C GLN A 782 5.21 21.61 -45.74
N GLY A 783 6.23 20.74 -45.77
CA GLY A 783 7.33 20.73 -46.74
C GLY A 783 8.60 20.13 -46.14
N SER A 784 9.33 19.30 -46.90
CA SER A 784 10.65 18.81 -46.49
C SER A 784 11.61 19.98 -46.25
N ASN A 785 12.25 20.03 -45.08
CA ASN A 785 13.23 21.05 -44.64
C ASN A 785 12.68 22.39 -44.09
N SER A 786 11.39 22.50 -43.77
CA SER A 786 10.92 23.62 -42.97
C SER A 786 11.43 23.50 -41.52
N ALA A 787 11.76 24.64 -40.90
CA ALA A 787 12.26 24.74 -39.53
C ALA A 787 11.08 24.89 -38.54
N SER A 788 11.17 24.27 -37.35
CA SER A 788 10.18 24.47 -36.30
C SER A 788 10.27 25.88 -35.70
N THR A 789 9.17 26.35 -35.13
CA THR A 789 9.14 27.67 -34.49
C THR A 789 8.38 27.60 -33.16
N MET A 790 8.48 28.67 -32.38
CA MET A 790 7.60 28.95 -31.26
C MET A 790 6.54 29.98 -31.71
N SER A 791 5.33 29.89 -31.16
CA SER A 791 4.20 30.75 -31.52
C SER A 791 3.51 31.28 -30.27
N ASP A 792 3.18 32.57 -30.25
CA ASP A 792 2.37 33.17 -29.18
C ASP A 792 0.87 32.80 -29.32
N THR A 793 0.47 32.28 -30.47
CA THR A 793 -0.89 31.83 -30.76
C THR A 793 -0.99 30.30 -30.78
N PRO A 794 -2.15 29.70 -30.43
CA PRO A 794 -2.31 28.25 -30.41
C PRO A 794 -1.95 27.58 -31.74
N VAL A 795 -1.04 26.61 -31.68
CA VAL A 795 -0.69 25.75 -32.82
C VAL A 795 -0.98 24.31 -32.44
N PHE A 796 -1.77 23.66 -33.28
CA PHE A 796 -2.10 22.26 -33.11
C PHE A 796 -1.05 21.35 -33.72
N VAL A 797 -0.73 20.31 -32.98
CA VAL A 797 0.29 19.31 -33.28
C VAL A 797 -0.36 17.94 -33.25
N ASN A 798 -0.03 17.09 -34.21
CA ASN A 798 -0.46 15.70 -34.16
C ASN A 798 0.56 14.88 -33.37
N ILE A 799 0.13 14.21 -32.30
CA ILE A 799 0.96 13.27 -31.53
C ILE A 799 0.37 11.87 -31.69
N ARG A 800 1.17 10.93 -32.17
CA ARG A 800 0.78 9.52 -32.31
C ARG A 800 1.84 8.59 -31.73
N MET A 801 1.46 7.34 -31.49
CA MET A 801 2.42 6.29 -31.16
C MET A 801 2.78 5.45 -32.38
N SER A 802 4.06 5.08 -32.49
CA SER A 802 4.59 4.14 -33.48
C SER A 802 5.74 3.37 -32.84
N GLY A 803 5.70 2.03 -32.83
CA GLY A 803 6.77 1.21 -32.23
C GLY A 803 7.02 1.45 -30.74
N GLY A 804 6.00 1.86 -29.97
CA GLY A 804 6.14 2.21 -28.56
C GLY A 804 6.71 3.62 -28.28
N GLN A 805 6.87 4.44 -29.32
CA GLN A 805 7.46 5.78 -29.24
C GLN A 805 6.48 6.85 -29.72
N PHE A 806 6.67 8.10 -29.28
CA PHE A 806 5.86 9.23 -29.70
C PHE A 806 6.42 9.88 -30.96
N VAL A 807 5.52 10.25 -31.88
CA VAL A 807 5.85 10.94 -33.13
C VAL A 807 4.98 12.18 -33.26
N PHE A 808 5.64 13.30 -33.56
CA PHE A 808 5.03 14.63 -33.68
C PHE A 808 4.97 15.02 -35.16
N SER A 809 3.83 15.54 -35.63
CA SER A 809 3.68 16.00 -37.02
C SER A 809 2.91 17.32 -37.06
N ALA A 810 3.19 18.16 -38.07
CA ALA A 810 2.43 19.38 -38.23
C ALA A 810 0.99 19.12 -38.65
N VAL A 811 0.11 20.00 -38.21
CA VAL A 811 -1.30 20.05 -38.61
C VAL A 811 -1.51 21.33 -39.40
N ASN A 812 -2.24 21.25 -40.51
CA ASN A 812 -2.75 22.45 -41.16
C ASN A 812 -3.80 23.09 -40.24
N GLN A 813 -3.54 24.30 -39.75
CA GLN A 813 -4.36 24.90 -38.69
C GLN A 813 -5.80 25.18 -39.12
N THR A 814 -6.04 25.33 -40.44
CA THR A 814 -7.37 25.57 -41.03
C THR A 814 -8.08 24.26 -41.39
N SER A 815 -7.47 23.42 -42.24
CA SER A 815 -8.11 22.18 -42.72
C SER A 815 -8.05 21.03 -41.71
N ARG A 816 -7.17 21.15 -40.71
CA ARG A 816 -6.92 20.15 -39.66
C ARG A 816 -6.32 18.85 -40.19
N SER A 817 -5.82 18.84 -41.43
CA SER A 817 -5.11 17.72 -42.02
C SER A 817 -3.71 17.58 -41.43
N VAL A 818 -3.28 16.36 -41.17
CA VAL A 818 -1.92 16.04 -40.68
C VAL A 818 -0.95 16.03 -41.86
N ALA A 819 0.25 16.59 -41.69
CA ALA A 819 1.33 16.52 -42.66
C ALA A 819 1.82 15.08 -42.85
N SER A 820 2.34 14.75 -44.04
CA SER A 820 2.93 13.43 -44.33
C SER A 820 4.33 13.24 -43.73
N ALA A 821 4.94 14.31 -43.22
CA ALA A 821 6.29 14.32 -42.67
C ALA A 821 6.26 14.59 -41.16
N ASP A 822 7.23 14.00 -40.45
CA ASP A 822 7.33 14.03 -39.00
C ASP A 822 8.43 14.99 -38.52
N LEU A 823 8.25 15.53 -37.32
CA LEU A 823 9.24 16.34 -36.61
C LEU A 823 10.47 15.49 -36.30
N CYS A 824 11.60 15.88 -36.87
CA CYS A 824 12.88 15.19 -36.77
C CYS A 824 13.95 16.14 -36.20
N ALA A 825 14.76 15.63 -35.27
CA ALA A 825 15.88 16.32 -34.68
C ALA A 825 17.19 15.63 -35.08
N ASP A 826 18.09 16.36 -35.76
CA ASP A 826 19.43 15.88 -36.15
C ASP A 826 20.49 16.91 -35.71
N PRO A 827 21.15 16.71 -34.56
CA PRO A 827 22.10 17.68 -33.99
C PRO A 827 23.46 17.72 -34.71
N THR A 828 23.62 16.99 -35.83
CA THR A 828 24.87 16.87 -36.58
C THR A 828 24.95 17.74 -37.83
N LYS A 829 23.86 18.43 -38.20
CA LYS A 829 23.78 19.25 -39.42
C LYS A 829 23.63 20.74 -39.11
N VAL A 830 24.12 21.58 -40.02
CA VAL A 830 24.04 23.06 -39.94
C VAL A 830 22.58 23.55 -39.99
N ASP A 831 21.69 22.80 -40.62
CA ASP A 831 20.23 22.99 -40.58
C ASP A 831 19.58 22.52 -39.25
N GLY A 832 20.38 22.28 -38.21
CA GLY A 832 19.93 22.14 -36.82
C GLY A 832 19.35 23.44 -36.23
N ALA A 833 19.27 24.51 -37.01
CA ALA A 833 18.46 25.68 -36.71
C ALA A 833 16.97 25.27 -36.76
N ALA A 834 16.46 24.91 -35.58
CA ALA A 834 15.14 24.36 -35.32
C ALA A 834 14.89 22.97 -35.94
N LEU A 835 14.30 22.09 -35.15
CA LEU A 835 13.81 20.77 -35.56
C LEU A 835 13.11 20.84 -36.93
N THR A 836 13.45 19.96 -37.88
CA THR A 836 12.90 20.00 -39.25
C THR A 836 11.88 18.89 -39.51
N GLN A 837 11.10 18.98 -40.59
CA GLN A 837 10.29 17.84 -41.06
C GLN A 837 11.09 16.92 -42.01
N ARG A 838 10.99 15.60 -41.81
CA ARG A 838 11.52 14.56 -42.74
C ARG A 838 10.45 13.56 -43.18
N SER A 839 10.64 13.01 -44.39
CA SER A 839 9.60 12.27 -45.13
C SER A 839 9.30 10.84 -44.64
N ARG A 840 10.03 10.28 -43.66
CA ARG A 840 9.83 8.90 -43.21
C ARG A 840 9.89 8.74 -41.70
N ALA A 841 8.87 8.08 -41.14
CA ALA A 841 8.77 7.73 -39.72
C ALA A 841 9.85 6.75 -39.24
N THR A 842 10.67 6.17 -40.12
CA THR A 842 11.71 5.19 -39.77
C THR A 842 13.14 5.76 -39.72
N GLU A 843 13.32 7.06 -39.98
CA GLU A 843 14.65 7.70 -39.95
C GLU A 843 15.06 8.09 -38.52
N PRO A 844 16.34 7.96 -38.13
CA PRO A 844 16.80 8.38 -36.80
C PRO A 844 16.42 9.84 -36.48
N GLY A 845 16.00 10.11 -35.23
CA GLY A 845 15.73 11.47 -34.74
C GLY A 845 14.27 11.94 -34.77
N ASN A 846 13.32 11.15 -35.24
CA ASN A 846 11.89 11.49 -35.26
C ASN A 846 11.05 10.86 -34.12
N PHE A 847 11.65 9.96 -33.34
CA PHE A 847 11.02 9.28 -32.21
C PHE A 847 11.34 10.01 -30.90
N TRP A 848 10.28 10.24 -30.14
CA TRP A 848 10.32 11.00 -28.90
C TRP A 848 9.84 10.14 -27.74
N THR A 849 10.44 10.38 -26.58
CA THR A 849 10.01 9.87 -25.29
C THR A 849 9.44 11.03 -24.49
N LEU A 850 8.31 10.79 -23.83
CA LEU A 850 7.68 11.73 -22.93
C LEU A 850 7.86 11.25 -21.49
N SER A 851 8.22 12.16 -20.60
CA SER A 851 8.45 11.88 -19.19
C SER A 851 7.83 12.98 -18.35
N ASP A 852 6.97 12.58 -17.42
CA ASP A 852 6.25 13.48 -16.51
C ASP A 852 7.21 14.12 -15.51
N ASN A 853 7.35 15.43 -15.52
CA ASN A 853 8.28 16.16 -14.67
C ASN A 853 7.61 16.59 -13.37
N TYR A 854 7.84 15.82 -12.30
CA TYR A 854 7.26 16.12 -10.99
C TYR A 854 7.85 17.37 -10.31
N ALA A 855 8.93 17.95 -10.84
CA ALA A 855 9.48 19.19 -10.32
C ALA A 855 8.64 20.42 -10.71
N ILE A 856 7.80 20.31 -11.75
CA ILE A 856 7.03 21.43 -12.28
C ILE A 856 5.54 21.06 -12.26
N THR A 857 4.77 21.82 -11.49
CA THR A 857 3.31 21.72 -11.48
C THR A 857 2.72 22.91 -12.21
N PRO A 858 2.04 22.72 -13.35
CA PRO A 858 1.34 23.78 -14.03
C PRO A 858 0.32 24.50 -13.15
N ASP A 859 0.20 25.82 -13.33
CA ASP A 859 -0.82 26.62 -12.65
C ASP A 859 -2.23 26.30 -13.17
N LYS A 860 -3.21 26.23 -12.27
CA LYS A 860 -4.58 25.85 -12.63
C LYS A 860 -5.24 26.85 -13.60
N ALA A 861 -5.01 28.14 -13.42
CA ALA A 861 -5.58 29.16 -14.32
C ALA A 861 -4.92 29.09 -15.71
N LEU A 862 -3.62 28.76 -15.77
CA LEU A 862 -2.94 28.47 -17.03
C LEU A 862 -3.57 27.27 -17.73
N ILE A 863 -3.80 26.16 -17.03
CA ILE A 863 -4.42 24.96 -17.62
C ILE A 863 -5.82 25.24 -18.13
N GLN A 864 -6.63 26.00 -17.39
CA GLN A 864 -7.94 26.42 -17.85
C GLN A 864 -7.83 27.25 -19.14
N ALA A 865 -6.92 28.22 -19.19
CA ALA A 865 -6.69 29.04 -20.39
C ALA A 865 -6.22 28.21 -21.59
N LEU A 866 -5.37 27.21 -21.39
CA LEU A 866 -4.90 26.33 -22.45
C LEU A 866 -6.00 25.41 -22.98
N ARG A 867 -6.88 24.89 -22.11
CA ARG A 867 -8.04 24.09 -22.52
C ARG A 867 -9.03 24.93 -23.32
N GLU A 868 -9.28 26.16 -22.89
CA GLU A 868 -10.09 27.10 -23.67
C GLU A 868 -9.43 27.47 -25.01
N ALA A 869 -8.11 27.60 -25.04
CA ALA A 869 -7.37 27.77 -26.30
C ALA A 869 -7.49 26.57 -27.23
N ALA A 870 -7.48 25.35 -26.70
CA ALA A 870 -7.69 24.13 -27.47
C ALA A 870 -9.09 24.09 -28.09
N LYS A 871 -10.11 24.63 -27.41
CA LYS A 871 -11.49 24.71 -27.92
C LYS A 871 -11.70 25.84 -28.92
N THR A 872 -11.13 27.02 -28.65
CA THR A 872 -11.48 28.26 -29.36
C THR A 872 -10.43 28.73 -30.38
N GLY A 873 -9.23 28.16 -30.33
CA GLY A 873 -8.06 28.67 -31.06
C GLY A 873 -7.54 30.01 -30.55
N LYS A 874 -8.05 30.51 -29.41
CA LYS A 874 -7.64 31.79 -28.82
C LYS A 874 -7.02 31.56 -27.45
N PHE A 875 -5.77 31.95 -27.29
CA PHE A 875 -5.10 31.93 -26.00
C PHE A 875 -5.02 33.33 -25.42
N LYS A 876 -5.38 33.45 -24.14
CA LYS A 876 -5.16 34.65 -23.34
C LYS A 876 -4.39 34.23 -22.10
N ALA A 877 -3.11 34.61 -22.05
CA ALA A 877 -2.27 34.34 -20.90
C ALA A 877 -2.90 34.97 -19.63
N PRO A 878 -3.05 34.21 -18.53
CA PRO A 878 -3.54 34.77 -17.28
C PRO A 878 -2.56 35.83 -16.73
N THR A 879 -3.06 37.03 -16.42
CA THR A 879 -2.25 38.23 -16.07
C THR A 879 -1.50 38.13 -14.73
N ALA A 880 -1.78 37.11 -13.91
CA ALA A 880 -1.28 36.97 -12.54
C ALA A 880 -0.20 35.87 -12.36
N ILE A 881 0.28 35.25 -13.43
CA ILE A 881 1.26 34.17 -13.34
C ILE A 881 2.64 34.77 -13.08
N ARG A 882 2.99 34.94 -11.80
CA ARG A 882 4.39 34.97 -11.40
C ARG A 882 4.93 33.58 -11.72
N SER A 883 5.78 33.47 -12.75
CA SER A 883 6.61 32.32 -13.16
C SER A 883 6.10 30.97 -12.67
N THR A 884 5.68 30.05 -13.56
CA THR A 884 5.45 28.62 -13.25
C THR A 884 6.36 28.21 -12.11
N ALA A 885 5.80 28.13 -10.90
CA ALA A 885 6.64 28.13 -9.73
C ALA A 885 7.44 26.84 -9.80
N VAL A 886 8.72 26.95 -10.17
CA VAL A 886 9.72 26.02 -9.65
C VAL A 886 9.55 26.24 -8.16
N HIS A 887 8.79 25.35 -7.52
CA HIS A 887 8.48 25.46 -6.10
C HIS A 887 9.79 25.16 -5.36
N ARG A 888 10.74 26.10 -5.43
CA ARG A 888 11.84 26.25 -4.50
C ARG A 888 11.22 26.90 -3.29
N GLU A 889 10.50 26.10 -2.53
CA GLU A 889 10.25 26.46 -1.15
C GLU A 889 11.63 26.50 -0.48
N THR A 890 12.15 27.71 -0.29
CA THR A 890 12.98 27.96 0.88
C THR A 890 12.14 27.48 2.05
N SER A 891 12.52 26.35 2.65
CA SER A 891 11.92 25.85 3.86
C SER A 891 12.18 26.88 4.97
N ALA A 892 11.34 27.91 5.04
CA ALA A 892 11.10 28.53 6.32
C ALA A 892 10.59 27.39 7.20
N ALA A 893 11.38 27.02 8.21
CA ALA A 893 11.01 25.98 9.15
C ALA A 893 9.67 26.36 9.75
N GLU A 894 8.58 25.78 9.25
CA GLU A 894 7.28 25.97 9.86
C GLU A 894 7.36 25.37 11.26
N LEU A 895 7.19 26.21 12.27
CA LEU A 895 7.22 25.83 13.66
C LEU A 895 5.79 25.62 14.11
N TYR A 896 5.53 24.47 14.73
CA TYR A 896 4.25 24.11 15.30
C TYR A 896 4.41 24.03 16.82
N ASP A 897 3.43 24.48 17.58
CA ASP A 897 3.42 24.20 19.02
C ASP A 897 3.06 22.73 19.29
N LEU A 898 3.11 22.32 20.55
CA LEU A 898 2.73 20.96 20.97
C LEU A 898 1.25 20.62 20.72
N GLN A 899 0.43 21.60 20.35
CA GLN A 899 -0.97 21.43 19.97
C GLN A 899 -1.17 21.42 18.45
N GLY A 900 -0.08 21.45 17.67
CA GLY A 900 -0.12 21.40 16.20
C GLY A 900 -0.56 22.70 15.54
N ARG A 901 -0.57 23.82 16.27
CA ARG A 901 -0.88 25.14 15.70
C ARG A 901 0.39 25.74 15.12
N ARG A 902 0.29 26.33 13.92
CA ARG A 902 1.41 27.04 13.28
C ARG A 902 1.78 28.29 14.08
N VAL A 903 3.06 28.45 14.39
CA VAL A 903 3.62 29.58 15.15
C VAL A 903 4.67 30.27 14.29
N GLN A 904 4.48 31.57 14.02
CA GLN A 904 5.44 32.33 13.20
C GLN A 904 6.69 32.76 13.98
N GLN A 905 6.56 33.04 15.28
CA GLN A 905 7.67 33.37 16.18
C GLN A 905 7.36 32.82 17.58
N PRO A 906 7.83 31.61 17.92
CA PRO A 906 7.68 31.08 19.28
C PRO A 906 8.54 31.86 20.28
N ALA A 907 8.05 32.03 21.50
CA ALA A 907 8.82 32.66 22.56
C ALA A 907 10.05 31.81 22.92
N ALA A 908 11.20 32.44 23.18
CA ALA A 908 12.41 31.73 23.59
C ALA A 908 12.13 30.80 24.79
N GLY A 909 12.58 29.56 24.71
CA GLY A 909 12.29 28.52 25.71
C GLY A 909 11.00 27.71 25.47
N THR A 910 10.15 28.06 24.49
CA THR A 910 9.01 27.22 24.14
C THR A 910 9.41 26.04 23.26
N VAL A 911 8.77 24.91 23.53
CA VAL A 911 8.93 23.68 22.77
C VAL A 911 8.12 23.78 21.48
N VAL A 912 8.81 23.71 20.35
CA VAL A 912 8.21 23.70 19.03
C VAL A 912 8.60 22.45 18.25
N VAL A 913 7.66 21.97 17.45
CA VAL A 913 7.84 20.86 16.52
C VAL A 913 8.11 21.47 15.15
N SER A 914 9.25 21.12 14.57
CA SER A 914 9.56 21.41 13.18
C SER A 914 9.56 20.12 12.37
N ARG A 915 9.68 20.22 11.04
CA ARG A 915 9.89 19.06 10.17
C ARG A 915 11.12 18.22 10.57
N ASN A 916 12.07 18.81 11.30
CA ASN A 916 13.29 18.18 11.77
C ASN A 916 13.18 17.67 13.22
N GLY A 917 11.96 17.59 13.78
CA GLY A 917 11.69 17.13 15.13
C GLY A 917 11.48 18.25 16.15
N LYS A 918 11.40 17.84 17.42
CA LYS A 918 11.11 18.68 18.57
C LYS A 918 12.37 19.47 18.97
N ARG A 919 12.28 20.80 19.03
CA ARG A 919 13.36 21.68 19.48
C ARG A 919 12.83 22.79 20.39
N ILE A 920 13.71 23.34 21.22
CA ILE A 920 13.41 24.53 22.03
C ILE A 920 13.71 25.76 21.16
N ALA A 921 12.74 26.68 21.07
CA ALA A 921 12.92 27.95 20.38
C ALA A 921 14.06 28.75 21.04
N GLN A 922 15.05 29.16 20.24
CA GLN A 922 16.20 29.97 20.68
C GLN A 922 15.79 31.39 21.01
#